data_AF-A0A0F9QIL3-F1
#
_entry.id   AF-A0A0F9QIL3-F1
#
_cell.length_a   1.000
_cell.length_b   1.000
_cell.length_c   1.000
_cell.angle_alpha   90.00
_cell.angle_beta   90.00
_cell.angle_gamma   90.00
#
_symmetry.space_group_name_H-M   'P 1'
#
loop_
_entity.id
_entity.type
_entity.pdbx_description
1 polymer ?
#
loop_
_entity_poly.entity_id
_entity_poly.type
_entity_poly.pdbx_seq_one_letter_code
_entity_poly.pdbx_strand_id
1 'polypeptide(L)'
;MSTYFSSKIGYIIEDFLDKRFDFGIVRENLLEKLHAINGKEVFWKSLKELRMDITVIAPDMDALMASSKIKSHEFDAIVEKVADMVRNSIALVANKIAHTIKYYKYFKNSIFIQHTIQYSEDDLNHSQRNDIITMSFLTEYLDIQDVIGFLNLWNLQELCVAKHIEITFHVVKKGTANDIPLLTSNLEKKDLAEVQDFLSIEDSEILQHPCYFKILKSFMFPEGFQSKAEITLDIAQETLAPKKRRTVMYDSGRKGKFHEILTNLTPYKKYSQIIRENNISGIYCSVRSTNDEILYLLIDIDVPSLFYAIFSRQIVWQLILNIVDALKLVVSRFGLPPFKVMFSGAKGVHLLWSLDRQAIVDYERHVNLPELSNRTIPGIRNLKREKVSSVNDMFKFTKTLLQSILLHTVYKGNIKIPQEIIQKLKVYHPYQIFRLSPDSKNCLSILLDCSSQAKGVFRLFSPHPSTRLVSIPLSDLNTEDSVMEKYRNYQMVVEDARIENVLQRFEKNEIELFLQFPNFISRRQIRKMLRPDNLFPTFSILLRFGVMYSIERSPPSFGFWFRFYELKSFYEYVEKSIYFYKEEFAQDIIEYLENVALNLNIKNSENITQILIHYMIEKKISYPVARQLISNLYYKEFFFDLKSNIFLRENQDNLLTLFSEQIQFSNFLNQAENLFNLAVNAVITLIISNHQNLPKHQQTALKQFNSESLLLLDLTRTYLSELRSDKGSIDKEQQLIDTIYFISQLYFSSIVFLNKFYNLQEEQTRWK
;
A
#
# COMPACT_ATOMS: atom_id res chain seq x y z
N MET A 1 -25.67 12.47 14.75
CA MET A 1 -26.20 13.26 13.61
C MET A 1 -26.64 12.30 12.51
N SER A 2 -27.78 12.54 11.86
CA SER A 2 -28.30 11.66 10.81
C SER A 2 -27.39 11.65 9.57
N THR A 3 -27.30 10.53 8.86
CA THR A 3 -26.63 10.42 7.54
C THR A 3 -27.16 11.45 6.54
N TYR A 4 -28.42 11.85 6.67
CA TYR A 4 -29.06 12.92 5.90
C TYR A 4 -28.40 14.30 6.11
N PHE A 5 -28.08 14.66 7.35
CA PHE A 5 -27.41 15.92 7.67
C PHE A 5 -25.98 15.96 7.08
N SER A 6 -25.23 14.85 7.18
CA SER A 6 -23.90 14.74 6.58
C SER A 6 -23.91 14.80 5.05
N SER A 7 -24.89 14.17 4.38
CA SER A 7 -25.04 14.25 2.92
C SER A 7 -25.45 15.65 2.45
N LYS A 8 -26.33 16.33 3.20
CA LYS A 8 -26.80 17.68 2.87
C LYS A 8 -25.67 18.72 2.98
N ILE A 9 -24.80 18.58 3.98
CA ILE A 9 -23.59 19.42 4.13
C ILE A 9 -22.60 19.18 2.98
N GLY A 10 -22.44 17.94 2.52
CA GLY A 10 -21.59 17.65 1.36
C GLY A 10 -22.01 18.40 0.09
N TYR A 11 -23.32 18.50 -0.18
CA TYR A 11 -23.84 19.27 -1.32
C TYR A 11 -23.64 20.79 -1.18
N ILE A 12 -23.73 21.32 0.05
CA ILE A 12 -23.47 22.75 0.31
C ILE A 12 -21.99 23.08 0.10
N ILE A 13 -21.08 22.18 0.49
CA ILE A 13 -19.63 22.33 0.27
C ILE A 13 -19.26 22.21 -1.21
N GLU A 14 -19.93 21.34 -1.99
CA GLU A 14 -19.70 21.23 -3.45
C GLU A 14 -19.88 22.57 -4.18
N ASP A 15 -20.79 23.43 -3.73
CA ASP A 15 -21.02 24.75 -4.33
C ASP A 15 -19.90 25.75 -4.06
N PHE A 16 -19.11 25.59 -2.98
CA PHE A 16 -17.94 26.44 -2.72
C PHE A 16 -16.70 26.00 -3.51
N LEU A 17 -16.76 24.88 -4.23
CA LEU A 17 -15.63 24.37 -5.04
C LEU A 17 -15.56 24.98 -6.45
N ASP A 18 -16.54 25.79 -6.83
CA ASP A 18 -16.61 26.50 -8.12
C ASP A 18 -15.53 27.57 -8.27
N LYS A 19 -14.99 28.06 -7.15
CA LYS A 19 -13.87 28.99 -7.09
C LYS A 19 -12.69 28.43 -6.32
N ARG A 20 -11.48 28.75 -6.77
CA ARG A 20 -10.23 28.38 -6.07
C ARG A 20 -9.24 29.50 -6.05
N PHE A 21 -8.37 29.45 -5.05
CA PHE A 21 -7.20 30.30 -4.99
C PHE A 21 -6.18 29.87 -6.06
N ASP A 22 -5.68 30.84 -6.83
CA ASP A 22 -4.71 30.61 -7.90
C ASP A 22 -3.29 30.52 -7.34
N PHE A 23 -2.87 29.34 -6.90
CA PHE A 23 -1.47 29.09 -6.50
C PHE A 23 -0.49 29.11 -7.68
N GLY A 24 -0.99 29.01 -8.92
CA GLY A 24 -0.19 28.99 -10.14
C GLY A 24 0.52 30.33 -10.36
N ILE A 25 -0.21 31.43 -10.18
CA ILE A 25 0.35 32.78 -10.36
C ILE A 25 1.49 33.08 -9.37
N VAL A 26 1.42 32.56 -8.13
CA VAL A 26 2.49 32.73 -7.13
C VAL A 26 3.76 32.05 -7.59
N ARG A 27 3.63 30.83 -8.15
CA ARG A 27 4.79 30.10 -8.70
C ARG A 27 5.42 30.86 -9.86
N GLU A 28 4.62 31.36 -10.79
CA GLU A 28 5.10 32.12 -11.95
C GLU A 28 5.81 33.40 -11.50
N ASN A 29 5.17 34.19 -10.62
CA ASN A 29 5.73 35.41 -10.05
C ASN A 29 7.01 35.15 -9.27
N LEU A 30 7.07 34.07 -8.48
CA LEU A 30 8.27 33.70 -7.74
C LEU A 30 9.43 33.40 -8.69
N LEU A 31 9.18 32.58 -9.72
CA LEU A 31 10.20 32.27 -10.74
C LEU A 31 10.63 33.53 -11.48
N GLU A 32 9.69 34.36 -11.91
CA GLU A 32 9.98 35.63 -12.57
C GLU A 32 10.83 36.54 -11.68
N LYS A 33 10.48 36.74 -10.41
CA LYS A 33 11.28 37.56 -9.48
C LYS A 33 12.68 36.99 -9.28
N LEU A 34 12.83 35.67 -9.18
CA LEU A 34 14.13 35.02 -9.08
C LEU A 34 14.96 35.14 -10.36
N HIS A 35 14.32 35.16 -11.54
CA HIS A 35 14.97 35.29 -12.85
C HIS A 35 15.27 36.75 -13.25
N ALA A 36 14.35 37.67 -13.00
CA ALA A 36 14.45 39.10 -13.34
C ALA A 36 15.59 39.80 -12.59
N ILE A 37 16.03 39.24 -11.47
CA ILE A 37 17.13 39.79 -10.68
C ILE A 37 18.50 39.53 -11.31
N ASN A 38 18.64 38.69 -12.35
CA ASN A 38 19.85 38.66 -13.20
C ASN A 38 19.68 37.72 -14.39
N GLY A 39 19.90 38.20 -15.63
CA GLY A 39 19.97 37.40 -16.87
C GLY A 39 21.10 36.35 -16.95
N LYS A 40 21.57 35.83 -15.81
CA LYS A 40 22.48 34.69 -15.61
C LYS A 40 22.04 33.98 -14.31
N GLU A 41 22.12 32.64 -14.22
CA GLU A 41 21.70 31.75 -13.11
C GLU A 41 22.21 32.05 -11.66
N VAL A 42 22.69 33.26 -11.38
CA VAL A 42 23.52 33.65 -10.24
C VAL A 42 22.71 33.90 -8.95
N PHE A 43 21.38 34.09 -8.99
CA PHE A 43 20.62 34.46 -7.79
C PHE A 43 20.44 33.30 -6.79
N TRP A 44 19.99 32.11 -7.22
CA TRP A 44 19.77 30.97 -6.32
C TRP A 44 21.04 30.60 -5.53
N LYS A 45 22.19 30.59 -6.22
CA LYS A 45 23.50 30.30 -5.62
C LYS A 45 23.97 31.38 -4.63
N SER A 46 23.43 32.61 -4.71
CA SER A 46 23.75 33.74 -3.84
C SER A 46 22.88 33.82 -2.57
N LEU A 47 21.75 33.11 -2.56
CA LEU A 47 20.90 33.00 -1.37
C LEU A 47 21.53 32.06 -0.35
N LYS A 48 21.34 32.40 0.93
CA LYS A 48 21.57 31.50 2.07
C LYS A 48 20.27 30.76 2.42
N GLU A 49 19.17 31.49 2.44
CA GLU A 49 17.86 30.99 2.85
C GLU A 49 16.75 31.68 2.04
N LEU A 50 15.72 30.92 1.72
CA LEU A 50 14.42 31.41 1.27
C LEU A 50 13.39 30.97 2.32
N ARG A 51 12.67 31.92 2.92
CA ARG A 51 11.55 31.64 3.82
C ARG A 51 10.24 31.89 3.09
N MET A 52 9.28 30.98 3.27
CA MET A 52 7.92 31.05 2.77
C MET A 52 6.95 31.03 3.94
N ASP A 53 6.12 32.06 4.04
CA ASP A 53 5.06 32.17 5.02
C ASP A 53 3.71 32.06 4.31
N ILE A 54 2.90 31.07 4.69
CA ILE A 54 1.53 30.89 4.20
C ILE A 54 0.58 31.19 5.35
N THR A 55 -0.19 32.26 5.21
CA THR A 55 -1.20 32.69 6.18
C THR A 55 -2.58 32.35 5.63
N VAL A 56 -3.33 31.51 6.34
CA VAL A 56 -4.71 31.17 6.00
C VAL A 56 -5.65 31.72 7.07
N ILE A 57 -6.64 32.51 6.64
CA ILE A 57 -7.70 33.04 7.49
C ILE A 57 -9.00 32.34 7.12
N ALA A 58 -9.58 31.60 8.07
CA ALA A 58 -10.80 30.83 7.84
C ALA A 58 -11.79 30.93 9.02
N PRO A 59 -13.12 30.80 8.78
CA PRO A 59 -13.80 30.67 7.48
C PRO A 59 -14.27 32.00 6.86
N ASP A 60 -14.64 32.00 5.58
CA ASP A 60 -15.29 33.11 4.87
C ASP A 60 -16.77 33.26 5.28
N MET A 61 -17.01 33.95 6.40
CA MET A 61 -18.34 34.07 7.00
C MET A 61 -19.35 34.78 6.08
N ASP A 62 -18.92 35.78 5.32
CA ASP A 62 -19.80 36.54 4.43
C ASP A 62 -20.27 35.65 3.26
N ALA A 63 -19.35 34.86 2.69
CA ALA A 63 -19.70 33.88 1.65
C ALA A 63 -20.63 32.77 2.18
N LEU A 64 -20.43 32.32 3.41
CA LEU A 64 -21.31 31.34 4.06
C LEU A 64 -22.71 31.93 4.31
N MET A 65 -22.80 33.16 4.82
CA MET A 65 -24.09 33.83 5.07
C MET A 65 -24.86 34.14 3.78
N ALA A 66 -24.17 34.46 2.69
CA ALA A 66 -24.78 34.71 1.39
C ALA A 66 -25.34 33.44 0.71
N SER A 67 -25.03 32.24 1.23
CA SER A 67 -25.49 30.98 0.65
C SER A 67 -26.98 30.75 0.92
N SER A 68 -27.81 30.91 -0.11
CA SER A 68 -29.27 30.70 -0.07
C SER A 68 -29.70 29.27 0.28
N LYS A 69 -28.76 28.32 0.29
CA LYS A 69 -28.98 26.90 0.61
C LYS A 69 -28.79 26.57 2.09
N ILE A 70 -28.20 27.48 2.88
CA ILE A 70 -28.03 27.33 4.32
C ILE A 70 -29.24 27.93 5.02
N LYS A 71 -30.01 27.10 5.73
CA LYS A 71 -31.12 27.60 6.55
C LYS A 71 -30.56 28.24 7.81
N SER A 72 -31.20 29.31 8.30
CA SER A 72 -30.73 30.06 9.48
C SER A 72 -30.49 29.19 10.72
N HIS A 73 -31.33 28.20 10.99
CA HIS A 73 -31.17 27.28 12.13
C HIS A 73 -30.09 26.21 11.94
N GLU A 74 -29.51 26.07 10.73
CA GLU A 74 -28.41 25.14 10.41
C GLU A 74 -27.07 25.88 10.31
N PHE A 75 -27.08 27.21 10.37
CA PHE A 75 -25.93 28.06 10.05
C PHE A 75 -24.73 27.79 10.96
N ASP A 76 -24.90 27.90 12.28
CA ASP A 76 -23.81 27.72 13.26
C ASP A 76 -23.14 26.34 13.14
N ALA A 77 -23.96 25.29 12.99
CA ALA A 77 -23.46 23.91 12.85
C ALA A 77 -22.71 23.68 11.51
N ILE A 78 -23.09 24.40 10.44
CA ILE A 78 -22.39 24.35 9.16
C ILE A 78 -21.07 25.11 9.25
N VAL A 79 -21.09 26.31 9.83
CA VAL A 79 -19.88 27.13 10.05
C VAL A 79 -18.85 26.37 10.87
N GLU A 80 -19.25 25.79 12.01
CA GLU A 80 -18.36 25.01 12.88
C GLU A 80 -17.72 23.85 12.11
N LYS A 81 -18.52 23.11 11.33
CA LYS A 81 -18.03 21.97 10.57
C LYS A 81 -17.11 22.36 9.40
N VAL A 82 -17.37 23.48 8.75
CA VAL A 82 -16.52 24.03 7.69
C VAL A 82 -15.19 24.52 8.26
N ALA A 83 -15.23 25.26 9.38
CA ALA A 83 -14.03 25.70 10.09
C ALA A 83 -13.17 24.50 10.55
N ASP A 84 -13.81 23.47 11.09
CA ASP A 84 -13.15 22.22 11.48
C ASP A 84 -12.50 21.50 10.30
N MET A 85 -13.18 21.44 9.16
CA MET A 85 -12.66 20.82 7.94
C MET A 85 -11.39 21.53 7.46
N VAL A 86 -11.41 22.86 7.35
CA VAL A 86 -10.25 23.66 6.93
C VAL A 86 -9.09 23.49 7.91
N ARG A 87 -9.37 23.65 9.20
CA ARG A 87 -8.40 23.46 10.29
C ARG A 87 -7.71 22.11 10.22
N ASN A 88 -8.50 21.04 10.08
CA ASN A 88 -8.00 19.68 10.03
C ASN A 88 -7.16 19.45 8.76
N SER A 89 -7.55 20.00 7.62
CA SER A 89 -6.81 19.89 6.37
C SER A 89 -5.46 20.60 6.41
N ILE A 90 -5.40 21.82 6.94
CA ILE A 90 -4.15 22.58 7.14
C ILE A 90 -3.20 21.80 8.05
N ALA A 91 -3.67 21.38 9.23
CA ALA A 91 -2.87 20.65 10.20
C ALA A 91 -2.38 19.31 9.62
N LEU A 92 -3.24 18.60 8.87
CA LEU A 92 -2.88 17.34 8.23
C LEU A 92 -1.78 17.52 7.19
N VAL A 93 -1.85 18.56 6.35
CA VAL A 93 -0.82 18.85 5.34
C VAL A 93 0.48 19.28 6.00
N ALA A 94 0.43 20.21 6.97
CA ALA A 94 1.61 20.64 7.71
C ALA A 94 2.31 19.46 8.41
N ASN A 95 1.56 18.58 9.06
CA ASN A 95 2.10 17.38 9.72
C ASN A 95 2.71 16.39 8.73
N LYS A 96 2.10 16.20 7.56
CA LYS A 96 2.67 15.34 6.50
C LYS A 96 3.96 15.93 5.92
N ILE A 97 4.02 17.24 5.72
CA ILE A 97 5.24 17.94 5.30
C ILE A 97 6.33 17.76 6.35
N ALA A 98 6.04 18.04 7.63
CA ALA A 98 6.99 17.88 8.73
C ALA A 98 7.50 16.44 8.86
N HIS A 99 6.63 15.45 8.71
CA HIS A 99 7.02 14.04 8.69
C HIS A 99 7.95 13.73 7.51
N THR A 100 7.61 14.20 6.30
CA THR A 100 8.42 14.02 5.08
C THR A 100 9.81 14.63 5.24
N ILE A 101 9.90 15.83 5.80
CA ILE A 101 11.17 16.51 6.10
C ILE A 101 12.01 15.68 7.06
N LYS A 102 11.42 15.18 8.15
CA LYS A 102 12.13 14.35 9.13
C LYS A 102 12.56 12.99 8.56
N TYR A 103 11.79 12.44 7.63
CA TYR A 103 11.99 11.10 7.06
C TYR A 103 13.20 11.05 6.12
N TYR A 104 13.36 12.02 5.23
CA TYR A 104 14.48 12.05 4.28
C TYR A 104 15.63 12.92 4.79
N LYS A 105 16.84 12.33 4.87
CA LYS A 105 18.07 13.02 5.32
C LYS A 105 18.34 14.32 4.56
N TYR A 106 18.01 14.35 3.27
CA TYR A 106 18.16 15.51 2.40
C TYR A 106 17.37 16.74 2.87
N PHE A 107 16.11 16.55 3.29
CA PHE A 107 15.28 17.64 3.77
C PHE A 107 15.49 17.96 5.24
N LYS A 108 15.76 16.94 6.07
CA LYS A 108 15.88 17.08 7.53
C LYS A 108 16.83 18.19 7.97
N ASN A 109 17.91 18.40 7.22
CA ASN A 109 18.95 19.38 7.55
C ASN A 109 18.80 20.70 6.77
N SER A 110 17.82 20.79 5.86
CA SER A 110 17.75 21.85 4.86
C SER A 110 16.41 22.59 4.88
N ILE A 111 15.38 22.00 5.49
CA ILE A 111 14.04 22.57 5.57
C ILE A 111 13.57 22.57 7.02
N PHE A 112 13.11 23.72 7.49
CA PHE A 112 12.45 23.89 8.78
C PHE A 112 11.02 24.30 8.55
N ILE A 113 10.09 23.72 9.29
CA ILE A 113 8.67 24.06 9.23
C ILE A 113 8.16 24.37 10.64
N GLN A 114 7.39 25.44 10.75
CA GLN A 114 6.68 25.83 11.95
C GLN A 114 5.23 26.12 11.59
N HIS A 115 4.31 25.66 12.46
CA HIS A 115 2.89 25.99 12.37
C HIS A 115 2.52 26.77 13.62
N THR A 116 2.11 28.02 13.44
CA THR A 116 1.69 28.93 14.51
C THR A 116 0.23 29.27 14.30
N ILE A 117 -0.55 29.26 15.40
CA ILE A 117 -1.96 29.66 15.38
C ILE A 117 -2.05 31.01 16.10
N GLN A 118 -2.66 31.99 15.45
CA GLN A 118 -2.94 33.30 16.02
C GLN A 118 -4.44 33.57 15.96
N TYR A 119 -4.91 34.45 16.84
CA TYR A 119 -6.30 34.88 16.91
C TYR A 119 -6.34 36.41 16.75
N SER A 120 -7.27 36.93 15.95
CA SER A 120 -7.33 38.36 15.63
C SER A 120 -7.71 39.24 16.82
N GLU A 121 -8.35 38.66 17.83
CA GLU A 121 -8.81 39.33 19.06
C GLU A 121 -8.63 38.38 20.25
N ASP A 122 -8.51 38.92 21.47
CA ASP A 122 -8.38 38.13 22.71
C ASP A 122 -9.70 37.47 23.16
N ASP A 123 -10.84 37.90 22.62
CA ASP A 123 -12.16 37.32 22.88
C ASP A 123 -12.44 36.13 21.95
N LEU A 124 -12.44 34.91 22.52
CA LEU A 124 -12.62 33.64 21.81
C LEU A 124 -13.91 33.57 21.00
N ASN A 125 -14.95 34.33 21.36
CA ASN A 125 -16.25 34.25 20.68
C ASN A 125 -16.29 35.01 19.35
N HIS A 126 -15.41 35.99 19.11
CA HIS A 126 -15.41 36.84 17.90
C HIS A 126 -14.06 36.83 17.18
N SER A 127 -13.04 36.21 17.77
CA SER A 127 -11.71 36.10 17.17
C SER A 127 -11.68 35.25 15.88
N GLN A 128 -11.05 35.79 14.84
CA GLN A 128 -10.72 35.04 13.64
C GLN A 128 -9.43 34.27 13.86
N ARG A 129 -9.46 32.97 13.56
CA ARG A 129 -8.29 32.10 13.61
C ARG A 129 -7.44 32.30 12.35
N ASN A 130 -6.15 32.57 12.57
CA ASN A 130 -5.13 32.68 11.54
C ASN A 130 -4.14 31.53 11.69
N ASP A 131 -4.09 30.65 10.69
CA ASP A 131 -3.08 29.58 10.61
C ASP A 131 -1.90 30.09 9.80
N ILE A 132 -0.73 30.19 10.44
CA ILE A 132 0.51 30.65 9.81
C ILE A 132 1.48 29.48 9.71
N ILE A 133 1.87 29.14 8.49
CA ILE A 133 2.82 28.08 8.20
C ILE A 133 4.08 28.69 7.61
N THR A 134 5.14 28.66 8.42
CA THR A 134 6.46 29.17 8.04
C THR A 134 7.35 28.00 7.62
N MET A 135 7.88 28.06 6.41
CA MET A 135 8.89 27.13 5.92
C MET A 135 10.17 27.88 5.54
N SER A 136 11.28 27.52 6.18
CA SER A 136 12.62 28.03 5.87
C SER A 136 13.40 27.00 5.08
N PHE A 137 13.90 27.39 3.90
CA PHE A 137 14.63 26.54 2.97
C PHE A 137 16.08 27.02 2.85
N LEU A 138 17.04 26.19 3.26
CA LEU A 138 18.47 26.43 3.08
C LEU A 138 18.88 26.12 1.64
N THR A 139 19.20 27.16 0.88
CA THR A 139 19.40 27.10 -0.57
C THR A 139 20.73 26.46 -0.99
N GLU A 140 21.67 26.27 -0.06
CA GLU A 140 22.92 25.55 -0.33
C GLU A 140 22.69 24.09 -0.74
N TYR A 141 21.64 23.47 -0.21
CA TYR A 141 21.36 22.04 -0.38
C TYR A 141 20.11 21.76 -1.19
N LEU A 142 19.35 22.78 -1.58
CA LEU A 142 18.05 22.64 -2.21
C LEU A 142 18.04 23.27 -3.60
N ASP A 143 17.16 22.77 -4.46
CA ASP A 143 16.81 23.40 -5.73
C ASP A 143 15.50 24.18 -5.59
N ILE A 144 15.27 25.16 -6.45
CA ILE A 144 13.99 25.91 -6.49
C ILE A 144 12.79 24.98 -6.71
N GLN A 145 12.98 23.86 -7.41
CA GLN A 145 11.94 22.87 -7.63
C GLN A 145 11.50 22.18 -6.34
N ASP A 146 12.37 22.09 -5.32
CA ASP A 146 12.01 21.55 -4.01
C ASP A 146 10.99 22.50 -3.33
N VAL A 147 11.25 23.80 -3.36
CA VAL A 147 10.35 24.84 -2.80
C VAL A 147 9.02 24.87 -3.54
N ILE A 148 9.04 24.89 -4.88
CA ILE A 148 7.82 24.84 -5.70
C ILE A 148 7.02 23.57 -5.42
N GLY A 149 7.71 22.44 -5.24
CA GLY A 149 7.09 21.19 -4.84
C GLY A 149 6.27 21.33 -3.56
N PHE A 150 6.87 21.88 -2.50
CA PHE A 150 6.18 22.09 -1.22
C PHE A 150 5.06 23.14 -1.31
N LEU A 151 5.24 24.21 -2.09
CA LEU A 151 4.17 25.20 -2.36
C LEU A 151 2.94 24.53 -2.99
N ASN A 152 3.13 23.64 -3.97
CA ASN A 152 2.03 22.97 -4.67
C ASN A 152 1.17 22.06 -3.77
N LEU A 153 1.67 21.65 -2.59
CA LEU A 153 0.88 20.86 -1.64
C LEU A 153 -0.24 21.66 -0.98
N TRP A 154 -0.17 22.99 -1.03
CA TRP A 154 -1.14 23.89 -0.43
C TRP A 154 -2.32 24.21 -1.33
N ASN A 155 -2.34 23.73 -2.58
CA ASN A 155 -3.50 23.83 -3.46
C ASN A 155 -4.58 22.80 -3.06
N LEU A 156 -5.15 22.98 -1.87
CA LEU A 156 -6.16 22.11 -1.26
C LEU A 156 -7.56 22.56 -1.66
N GLN A 157 -8.45 21.60 -1.89
CA GLN A 157 -9.85 21.92 -2.25
C GLN A 157 -10.57 22.58 -1.07
N GLU A 158 -10.26 22.13 0.14
CA GLU A 158 -10.84 22.61 1.39
C GLU A 158 -10.52 24.08 1.66
N LEU A 159 -9.51 24.65 1.01
CA LEU A 159 -9.19 26.07 1.16
C LEU A 159 -10.15 26.99 0.40
N CYS A 160 -11.07 26.50 -0.44
CA CYS A 160 -12.03 27.35 -1.17
C CYS A 160 -12.94 28.18 -0.25
N VAL A 161 -13.17 27.70 0.98
CA VAL A 161 -13.95 28.37 2.03
C VAL A 161 -13.12 29.27 2.95
N ALA A 162 -11.80 29.38 2.73
CA ALA A 162 -10.98 30.35 3.44
C ALA A 162 -11.36 31.77 3.00
N LYS A 163 -11.38 32.73 3.93
CA LYS A 163 -11.63 34.14 3.65
C LYS A 163 -10.48 34.74 2.87
N HIS A 164 -9.26 34.39 3.28
CA HIS A 164 -8.06 34.99 2.76
C HIS A 164 -6.88 34.02 2.86
N ILE A 165 -6.03 34.04 1.83
CA ILE A 165 -4.73 33.36 1.83
C ILE A 165 -3.68 34.37 1.37
N GLU A 166 -2.70 34.60 2.21
CA GLU A 166 -1.50 35.36 1.87
C GLU A 166 -0.30 34.42 1.78
N ILE A 167 0.51 34.59 0.76
CA ILE A 167 1.80 33.91 0.63
C ILE A 167 2.90 34.96 0.53
N THR A 168 3.84 34.93 1.47
CA THR A 168 4.98 35.83 1.49
C THR A 168 6.29 35.05 1.40
N PHE A 169 7.17 35.52 0.52
CA PHE A 169 8.53 35.02 0.36
C PHE A 169 9.55 36.06 0.83
N HIS A 170 10.50 35.57 1.58
CA HIS A 170 11.55 36.30 2.28
C HIS A 170 12.90 35.68 1.92
N VAL A 171 13.92 36.50 1.65
CA VAL A 171 15.25 36.01 1.28
C VAL A 171 16.33 36.53 2.21
N VAL A 172 17.27 35.65 2.55
CA VAL A 172 18.51 36.00 3.23
C VAL A 172 19.67 35.72 2.27
N LYS A 173 20.47 36.75 1.96
CA LYS A 173 21.65 36.60 1.08
C LYS A 173 22.85 36.06 1.86
N LYS A 174 23.73 35.31 1.19
CA LYS A 174 25.01 34.86 1.77
C LYS A 174 25.82 36.06 2.26
N GLY A 175 26.37 35.97 3.46
CA GLY A 175 27.15 37.05 4.09
C GLY A 175 26.30 38.16 4.74
N THR A 176 24.97 38.10 4.66
CA THR A 176 24.06 39.03 5.35
C THR A 176 23.15 38.29 6.32
N ALA A 177 22.71 38.97 7.38
CA ALA A 177 21.70 38.46 8.32
C ALA A 177 20.30 39.05 8.08
N ASN A 178 20.20 40.07 7.22
CA ASN A 178 18.95 40.77 7.00
C ASN A 178 18.03 39.97 6.09
N ASP A 179 16.79 39.85 6.54
CA ASP A 179 15.68 39.30 5.78
C ASP A 179 15.11 40.39 4.85
N ILE A 180 15.01 40.09 3.56
CA ILE A 180 14.51 40.99 2.54
C ILE A 180 13.24 40.38 1.93
N PRO A 181 12.10 41.10 1.91
CA PRO A 181 10.90 40.62 1.23
C PRO A 181 11.14 40.51 -0.28
N LEU A 182 10.79 39.36 -0.86
CA LEU A 182 10.93 39.06 -2.29
C LEU A 182 9.60 39.18 -3.02
N LEU A 183 8.55 38.61 -2.44
CA LEU A 183 7.20 38.53 -3.02
C LEU A 183 6.19 38.47 -1.87
N THR A 184 5.15 39.29 -1.95
CA THR A 184 3.93 39.12 -1.14
C THR A 184 2.79 38.99 -2.11
N SER A 185 2.00 37.93 -1.97
CA SER A 185 0.86 37.66 -2.85
C SER A 185 -0.36 37.33 -2.01
N ASN A 186 -1.34 38.22 -2.11
CA ASN A 186 -2.70 37.99 -1.62
C ASN A 186 -3.43 37.21 -2.71
N LEU A 187 -3.77 35.95 -2.42
CA LEU A 187 -4.42 35.10 -3.41
C LEU A 187 -5.87 35.52 -3.61
N GLU A 188 -6.27 35.62 -4.87
CA GLU A 188 -7.66 35.85 -5.26
C GLU A 188 -8.35 34.52 -5.57
N LYS A 189 -9.65 34.45 -5.27
CA LYS A 189 -10.51 33.34 -5.71
C LYS A 189 -10.93 33.58 -7.15
N LYS A 190 -10.53 32.70 -8.05
CA LYS A 190 -10.94 32.68 -9.47
C LYS A 190 -11.89 31.52 -9.73
N ASP A 191 -12.69 31.65 -10.78
CA ASP A 191 -13.54 30.56 -11.26
C ASP A 191 -12.66 29.36 -11.66
N LEU A 192 -13.12 28.15 -11.36
CA LEU A 192 -12.32 26.94 -11.52
C LEU A 192 -11.82 26.74 -12.96
N ALA A 193 -12.63 27.14 -13.96
CA ALA A 193 -12.28 27.09 -15.37
C ALA A 193 -11.18 28.09 -15.78
N GLU A 194 -10.96 29.17 -15.02
CA GLU A 194 -9.87 30.11 -15.26
C GLU A 194 -8.53 29.59 -14.72
N VAL A 195 -8.59 28.71 -13.72
CA VAL A 195 -7.41 28.16 -13.03
C VAL A 195 -7.00 26.80 -13.62
N GLN A 196 -7.93 26.09 -14.25
CA GLN A 196 -7.69 24.75 -14.78
C GLN A 196 -8.48 24.47 -16.06
N ASP A 197 -7.76 24.02 -17.10
CA ASP A 197 -8.35 23.54 -18.36
C ASP A 197 -8.90 22.11 -18.17
N PHE A 198 -10.23 21.97 -18.15
CA PHE A 198 -10.90 20.66 -18.06
C PHE A 198 -11.32 20.17 -19.44
N LEU A 199 -11.59 18.86 -19.55
CA LEU A 199 -12.20 18.27 -20.74
C LEU A 199 -13.45 19.06 -21.19
N SER A 200 -13.44 19.50 -22.44
CA SER A 200 -14.58 20.14 -23.09
C SER A 200 -15.58 19.09 -23.62
N ILE A 201 -16.73 19.56 -24.11
CA ILE A 201 -17.69 18.69 -24.82
C ILE A 201 -17.08 18.16 -26.13
N GLU A 202 -16.22 18.94 -26.80
CA GLU A 202 -15.55 18.56 -28.04
C GLU A 202 -14.56 17.42 -27.80
N ASP A 203 -13.88 17.41 -26.65
CA ASP A 203 -12.98 16.32 -26.25
C ASP A 203 -13.71 14.95 -26.12
N SER A 204 -15.05 14.93 -26.09
CA SER A 204 -15.85 13.70 -26.07
C SER A 204 -15.96 12.98 -27.43
N GLU A 205 -15.49 13.59 -28.52
CA GLU A 205 -15.59 13.02 -29.87
C GLU A 205 -14.98 11.61 -29.98
N ILE A 206 -13.87 11.37 -29.27
CA ILE A 206 -13.24 10.05 -29.18
C ILE A 206 -14.21 8.97 -28.67
N LEU A 207 -15.06 9.30 -27.71
CA LEU A 207 -16.04 8.36 -27.15
C LEU A 207 -17.19 8.10 -28.13
N GLN A 208 -17.45 9.05 -29.02
CA GLN A 208 -18.44 8.92 -30.06
C GLN A 208 -17.95 8.09 -31.25
N HIS A 209 -16.66 7.74 -31.36
CA HIS A 209 -16.12 7.02 -32.53
C HIS A 209 -16.59 5.54 -32.61
N PRO A 210 -16.86 4.97 -33.82
CA PRO A 210 -17.27 3.57 -33.97
C PRO A 210 -16.27 2.55 -33.39
N CYS A 211 -14.97 2.80 -33.56
CA CYS A 211 -13.91 1.97 -33.01
C CYS A 211 -13.92 1.94 -31.47
N TYR A 212 -14.16 3.10 -30.83
CA TYR A 212 -14.32 3.17 -29.37
C TYR A 212 -15.53 2.36 -28.90
N PHE A 213 -16.66 2.46 -29.61
CA PHE A 213 -17.85 1.68 -29.31
C PHE A 213 -17.59 0.16 -29.36
N LYS A 214 -16.81 -0.31 -30.35
CA LYS A 214 -16.37 -1.72 -30.43
C LYS A 214 -15.56 -2.12 -29.20
N ILE A 215 -14.58 -1.30 -28.81
CA ILE A 215 -13.75 -1.54 -27.63
C ILE A 215 -14.60 -1.58 -26.35
N LEU A 216 -15.49 -0.60 -26.15
CA LEU A 216 -16.39 -0.56 -25.01
C LEU A 216 -17.22 -1.83 -24.89
N LYS A 217 -17.82 -2.30 -25.99
CA LYS A 217 -18.65 -3.51 -26.00
C LYS A 217 -17.85 -4.73 -25.59
N SER A 218 -16.62 -4.88 -26.09
CA SER A 218 -15.71 -5.97 -25.71
C SER A 218 -15.46 -5.99 -24.19
N PHE A 219 -15.10 -4.86 -23.56
CA PHE A 219 -14.82 -4.84 -22.12
C PHE A 219 -16.07 -4.86 -21.24
N MET A 220 -17.20 -4.34 -21.72
CA MET A 220 -18.45 -4.34 -20.97
C MET A 220 -19.10 -5.72 -20.90
N PHE A 221 -18.88 -6.56 -21.92
CA PHE A 221 -19.42 -7.92 -22.02
C PHE A 221 -18.28 -8.94 -22.11
N PRO A 222 -17.53 -9.15 -21.00
CA PRO A 222 -16.38 -10.05 -21.02
C PRO A 222 -16.82 -11.49 -21.29
N GLU A 223 -16.06 -12.19 -22.13
CA GLU A 223 -16.31 -13.60 -22.44
C GLU A 223 -16.23 -14.47 -21.17
N GLY A 224 -17.08 -15.51 -21.10
CA GLY A 224 -17.14 -16.44 -19.96
C GLY A 224 -17.99 -15.96 -18.77
N PHE A 225 -18.45 -14.71 -18.78
CA PHE A 225 -19.32 -14.15 -17.75
C PHE A 225 -20.77 -14.00 -18.23
N GLN A 226 -21.72 -14.37 -17.37
CA GLN A 226 -23.16 -14.16 -17.64
C GLN A 226 -23.58 -12.71 -17.35
N SER A 227 -22.88 -12.04 -16.44
CA SER A 227 -23.09 -10.64 -16.07
C SER A 227 -22.14 -9.70 -16.81
N LYS A 228 -22.59 -8.47 -17.03
CA LYS A 228 -21.80 -7.39 -17.64
C LYS A 228 -21.05 -6.57 -16.59
N ALA A 229 -20.00 -5.88 -17.02
CA ALA A 229 -19.29 -4.94 -16.18
C ALA A 229 -20.16 -3.72 -15.85
N GLU A 230 -20.08 -3.24 -14.60
CA GLU A 230 -20.64 -1.92 -14.28
C GLU A 230 -19.81 -0.82 -14.96
N ILE A 231 -20.48 0.24 -15.42
CA ILE A 231 -19.83 1.41 -16.01
C ILE A 231 -20.08 2.65 -15.15
N THR A 232 -19.01 3.39 -14.89
CA THR A 232 -19.04 4.75 -14.31
C THR A 232 -18.61 5.76 -15.38
N LEU A 233 -19.20 6.94 -15.36
CA LEU A 233 -19.04 7.97 -16.37
C LEU A 233 -18.53 9.26 -15.73
N ASP A 234 -17.68 10.00 -16.43
CA ASP A 234 -17.51 11.43 -16.20
C ASP A 234 -18.49 12.19 -17.11
N ILE A 235 -19.28 13.07 -16.50
CA ILE A 235 -20.17 14.00 -17.21
C ILE A 235 -19.53 15.37 -17.21
N ALA A 236 -19.23 15.90 -18.41
CA ALA A 236 -18.74 17.26 -18.56
C ALA A 236 -19.78 18.26 -18.06
N GLN A 237 -19.31 19.28 -17.36
CA GLN A 237 -20.13 20.39 -16.89
C GLN A 237 -19.46 21.68 -17.36
N GLU A 238 -20.25 22.65 -17.79
CA GLU A 238 -19.72 24.00 -18.03
C GLU A 238 -19.17 24.55 -16.70
N THR A 239 -18.00 25.17 -16.76
CA THR A 239 -17.30 25.87 -15.66
C THR A 239 -16.97 25.08 -14.39
N LEU A 240 -17.28 23.78 -14.34
CA LEU A 240 -17.09 22.92 -13.16
C LEU A 240 -16.31 21.63 -13.49
N ALA A 241 -15.71 21.04 -12.45
CA ALA A 241 -15.07 19.73 -12.58
C ALA A 241 -16.09 18.66 -13.02
N PRO A 242 -15.72 17.72 -13.92
CA PRO A 242 -16.64 16.68 -14.37
C PRO A 242 -17.23 15.86 -13.22
N LYS A 243 -18.55 15.61 -13.28
CA LYS A 243 -19.26 14.89 -12.22
C LYS A 243 -19.36 13.40 -12.55
N LYS A 244 -18.89 12.56 -11.63
CA LYS A 244 -19.02 11.11 -11.74
C LYS A 244 -20.48 10.68 -11.62
N ARG A 245 -20.99 9.95 -12.62
CA ARG A 245 -22.36 9.39 -12.62
C ARG A 245 -22.38 7.96 -13.15
N ARG A 246 -23.45 7.24 -12.82
CA ARG A 246 -23.77 5.94 -13.44
C ARG A 246 -25.10 5.97 -14.20
N THR A 247 -25.94 6.96 -13.92
CA THR A 247 -27.28 7.11 -14.51
C THR A 247 -27.26 8.16 -15.60
N VAL A 248 -27.90 7.86 -16.72
CA VAL A 248 -28.02 8.73 -17.89
C VAL A 248 -29.49 8.85 -18.29
N MET A 249 -29.81 9.92 -19.03
CA MET A 249 -31.09 10.10 -19.70
C MET A 249 -31.08 9.40 -21.07
N TYR A 250 -32.19 8.78 -21.44
CA TYR A 250 -32.39 8.08 -22.71
C TYR A 250 -33.87 8.08 -23.12
N ASP A 251 -34.16 7.77 -24.39
CA ASP A 251 -35.51 7.61 -24.95
C ASP A 251 -36.50 8.70 -24.48
N SER A 252 -36.16 9.97 -24.75
CA SER A 252 -37.00 11.14 -24.45
C SER A 252 -37.28 11.37 -22.96
N GLY A 253 -36.23 11.30 -22.12
CA GLY A 253 -36.27 11.76 -20.72
C GLY A 253 -36.34 10.66 -19.65
N ARG A 254 -36.33 9.38 -20.03
CA ARG A 254 -36.22 8.28 -19.07
C ARG A 254 -34.81 8.24 -18.47
N LYS A 255 -34.69 7.80 -17.22
CA LYS A 255 -33.40 7.64 -16.53
C LYS A 255 -33.12 6.17 -16.27
N GLY A 256 -31.89 5.73 -16.53
CA GLY A 256 -31.45 4.36 -16.26
C GLY A 256 -29.94 4.31 -16.07
N LYS A 257 -29.40 3.23 -15.49
CA LYS A 257 -27.95 3.09 -15.41
C LYS A 257 -27.39 2.82 -16.81
N PHE A 258 -26.24 3.41 -17.12
CA PHE A 258 -25.62 3.30 -18.44
C PHE A 258 -25.42 1.86 -18.88
N HIS A 259 -24.90 1.03 -17.98
CA HIS A 259 -24.70 -0.39 -18.24
C HIS A 259 -26.01 -1.18 -18.36
N GLU A 260 -27.14 -0.70 -17.83
CA GLU A 260 -28.46 -1.32 -18.02
C GLU A 260 -29.05 -0.97 -19.40
N ILE A 261 -28.80 0.24 -19.89
CA ILE A 261 -29.32 0.77 -21.17
C ILE A 261 -28.55 0.20 -22.37
N LEU A 262 -27.22 0.09 -22.27
CA LEU A 262 -26.40 -0.56 -23.29
C LEU A 262 -26.48 -2.08 -23.15
N THR A 263 -26.96 -2.75 -24.20
CA THR A 263 -26.99 -4.21 -24.34
C THR A 263 -26.09 -4.64 -25.49
N ASN A 264 -25.84 -5.94 -25.63
CA ASN A 264 -25.12 -6.48 -26.79
C ASN A 264 -25.76 -6.12 -28.13
N LEU A 265 -27.07 -5.85 -28.15
CA LEU A 265 -27.82 -5.51 -29.37
C LEU A 265 -27.95 -3.99 -29.60
N THR A 266 -27.54 -3.13 -28.66
CA THR A 266 -27.64 -1.69 -28.86
C THR A 266 -26.82 -1.25 -30.08
N PRO A 267 -27.41 -0.55 -31.06
CA PRO A 267 -26.70 -0.08 -32.24
C PRO A 267 -25.84 1.14 -31.93
N TYR A 268 -24.76 1.31 -32.68
CA TYR A 268 -23.82 2.43 -32.54
C TYR A 268 -24.51 3.80 -32.57
N LYS A 269 -25.49 4.00 -33.46
CA LYS A 269 -26.24 5.28 -33.56
C LYS A 269 -26.91 5.66 -32.23
N LYS A 270 -27.55 4.71 -31.54
CA LYS A 270 -28.19 4.94 -30.24
C LYS A 270 -27.14 5.21 -29.15
N TYR A 271 -26.02 4.48 -29.17
CA TYR A 271 -24.90 4.73 -28.26
C TYR A 271 -24.35 6.16 -28.41
N SER A 272 -24.00 6.56 -29.63
CA SER A 272 -23.45 7.88 -29.94
C SER A 272 -24.41 9.00 -29.52
N GLN A 273 -25.72 8.82 -29.74
CA GLN A 273 -26.76 9.73 -29.25
C GLN A 273 -26.73 9.89 -27.72
N ILE A 274 -26.64 8.77 -26.96
CA ILE A 274 -26.58 8.81 -25.49
C ILE A 274 -25.33 9.56 -25.00
N ILE A 275 -24.16 9.33 -25.62
CA ILE A 275 -22.92 10.04 -25.27
C ILE A 275 -23.11 11.55 -25.38
N ARG A 276 -23.67 12.00 -26.51
CA ARG A 276 -23.88 13.42 -26.81
C ARG A 276 -24.94 14.05 -25.91
N GLU A 277 -26.12 13.46 -25.79
CA GLU A 277 -27.25 14.03 -25.03
C GLU A 277 -26.96 14.14 -23.52
N ASN A 278 -25.99 13.36 -23.02
CA ASN A 278 -25.60 13.37 -21.62
C ASN A 278 -24.25 14.04 -21.36
N ASN A 279 -23.60 14.63 -22.37
CA ASN A 279 -22.26 15.23 -22.25
C ASN A 279 -21.24 14.30 -21.59
N ILE A 280 -21.22 13.02 -21.97
CA ILE A 280 -20.29 12.04 -21.39
C ILE A 280 -18.89 12.31 -21.94
N SER A 281 -17.93 12.60 -21.06
CA SER A 281 -16.53 12.93 -21.42
C SER A 281 -15.51 11.89 -20.95
N GLY A 282 -15.92 10.95 -20.10
CA GLY A 282 -15.06 9.85 -19.66
C GLY A 282 -15.87 8.60 -19.34
N ILE A 283 -15.26 7.44 -19.59
CA ILE A 283 -15.87 6.12 -19.31
C ILE A 283 -14.86 5.27 -18.54
N TYR A 284 -15.34 4.68 -17.45
CA TYR A 284 -14.59 3.77 -16.61
C TYR A 284 -15.31 2.43 -16.52
N CYS A 285 -14.55 1.36 -16.73
CA CYS A 285 -15.02 0.00 -16.55
C CYS A 285 -14.77 -0.44 -15.11
N SER A 286 -15.80 -1.01 -14.48
CA SER A 286 -15.68 -1.57 -13.13
C SER A 286 -14.92 -2.88 -13.14
N VAL A 287 -14.18 -3.12 -12.05
CA VAL A 287 -13.58 -4.43 -11.76
C VAL A 287 -14.63 -5.47 -11.32
N ARG A 288 -15.87 -5.03 -11.09
CA ARG A 288 -17.02 -5.81 -10.63
C ARG A 288 -18.12 -5.89 -11.68
N SER A 289 -18.79 -7.03 -11.73
CA SER A 289 -19.99 -7.23 -12.55
C SER A 289 -21.27 -6.75 -11.86
N THR A 290 -22.37 -6.67 -12.61
CA THR A 290 -23.70 -6.36 -12.07
C THR A 290 -24.25 -7.41 -11.09
N ASN A 291 -23.61 -8.58 -10.99
CA ASN A 291 -23.95 -9.67 -10.07
C ASN A 291 -22.90 -9.87 -8.97
N ASP A 292 -22.06 -8.86 -8.75
CA ASP A 292 -21.04 -8.81 -7.70
C ASP A 292 -19.87 -9.78 -7.93
N GLU A 293 -19.73 -10.34 -9.13
CA GLU A 293 -18.57 -11.16 -9.49
C GLU A 293 -17.33 -10.25 -9.74
N ILE A 294 -16.14 -10.73 -9.40
CA ILE A 294 -14.86 -10.07 -9.71
C ILE A 294 -14.48 -10.38 -11.16
N LEU A 295 -14.46 -9.36 -12.01
CA LEU A 295 -14.08 -9.47 -13.42
C LEU A 295 -12.58 -9.24 -13.62
N TYR A 296 -12.05 -8.23 -12.95
CA TYR A 296 -10.67 -7.76 -13.14
C TYR A 296 -9.94 -7.57 -11.81
N LEU A 297 -8.63 -7.80 -11.83
CA LEU A 297 -7.72 -7.36 -10.78
C LEU A 297 -6.98 -6.12 -11.26
N LEU A 298 -7.05 -5.03 -10.48
CA LEU A 298 -6.44 -3.75 -10.81
C LEU A 298 -5.42 -3.32 -9.74
N ILE A 299 -4.23 -2.96 -10.20
CA ILE A 299 -3.27 -2.16 -9.44
C ILE A 299 -3.15 -0.81 -10.13
N ASP A 300 -3.30 0.27 -9.36
CA ASP A 300 -3.10 1.63 -9.82
C ASP A 300 -1.83 2.21 -9.19
N ILE A 301 -0.87 2.62 -10.02
CA ILE A 301 0.40 3.21 -9.54
C ILE A 301 0.26 4.74 -9.56
N ASP A 302 -0.05 5.28 -8.39
CA ASP A 302 -0.32 6.69 -8.16
C ASP A 302 0.90 7.43 -7.64
N VAL A 303 1.48 8.29 -8.48
CA VAL A 303 2.65 9.09 -8.11
C VAL A 303 2.23 10.49 -7.64
N PRO A 304 2.66 10.92 -6.44
CA PRO A 304 2.28 12.22 -5.92
C PRO A 304 2.85 13.37 -6.77
N SER A 305 2.09 14.46 -6.88
CA SER A 305 2.48 15.66 -7.64
C SER A 305 3.83 16.22 -7.22
N LEU A 306 4.11 16.20 -5.91
CA LEU A 306 5.38 16.62 -5.33
C LEU A 306 6.58 15.87 -5.93
N PHE A 307 6.44 14.56 -6.20
CA PHE A 307 7.52 13.75 -6.77
C PHE A 307 7.89 14.20 -8.20
N TYR A 308 6.89 14.55 -9.00
CA TYR A 308 7.07 15.13 -10.34
C TYR A 308 7.52 16.59 -10.33
N ALA A 309 7.40 17.30 -9.20
CA ALA A 309 7.98 18.62 -9.05
C ALA A 309 9.49 18.54 -8.78
N ILE A 310 9.91 17.61 -7.92
CA ILE A 310 11.31 17.47 -7.49
C ILE A 310 12.18 16.76 -8.53
N PHE A 311 11.62 15.80 -9.28
CA PHE A 311 12.33 15.01 -10.27
C PHE A 311 11.76 15.24 -11.68
N SER A 312 12.62 15.10 -12.70
CA SER A 312 12.17 15.18 -14.08
C SER A 312 11.15 14.08 -14.40
N ARG A 313 10.20 14.37 -15.30
CA ARG A 313 9.14 13.41 -15.65
C ARG A 313 9.68 12.07 -16.15
N GLN A 314 10.80 12.10 -16.87
CA GLN A 314 11.45 10.89 -17.40
C GLN A 314 12.07 10.03 -16.30
N ILE A 315 12.71 10.63 -15.28
CA ILE A 315 13.28 9.89 -14.14
C ILE A 315 12.16 9.21 -13.35
N VAL A 316 11.06 9.93 -13.10
CA VAL A 316 9.89 9.38 -12.42
C VAL A 316 9.26 8.26 -13.24
N TRP A 317 9.11 8.45 -14.55
CA TRP A 317 8.60 7.42 -15.46
C TRP A 317 9.47 6.16 -15.45
N GLN A 318 10.79 6.31 -15.48
CA GLN A 318 11.72 5.18 -15.37
C GLN A 318 11.55 4.42 -14.05
N LEU A 319 11.33 5.11 -12.93
CA LEU A 319 11.01 4.45 -11.66
C LEU A 319 9.70 3.66 -11.72
N ILE A 320 8.65 4.20 -12.36
CA ILE A 320 7.36 3.50 -12.57
C ILE A 320 7.58 2.25 -13.44
N LEU A 321 8.38 2.33 -14.50
CA LEU A 321 8.68 1.18 -15.34
C LEU A 321 9.53 0.14 -14.60
N ASN A 322 10.49 0.55 -13.78
CA ASN A 322 11.30 -0.36 -12.97
C ASN A 322 10.45 -1.16 -11.96
N ILE A 323 9.39 -0.58 -11.40
CA ILE A 323 8.46 -1.34 -10.55
C ILE A 323 7.57 -2.28 -11.37
N VAL A 324 7.15 -1.88 -12.56
CA VAL A 324 6.41 -2.76 -13.48
C VAL A 324 7.26 -3.98 -13.89
N ASP A 325 8.53 -3.76 -14.24
CA ASP A 325 9.46 -4.82 -14.62
C ASP A 325 9.77 -5.77 -13.45
N ALA A 326 10.01 -5.22 -12.26
CA ALA A 326 10.20 -6.02 -11.04
C ALA A 326 8.94 -6.83 -10.70
N LEU A 327 7.77 -6.22 -10.80
CA LEU A 327 6.50 -6.89 -10.54
C LEU A 327 6.25 -8.03 -11.53
N LYS A 328 6.56 -7.83 -12.83
CA LYS A 328 6.45 -8.88 -13.85
C LYS A 328 7.28 -10.12 -13.50
N LEU A 329 8.52 -9.92 -13.04
CA LEU A 329 9.38 -11.03 -12.60
C LEU A 329 8.80 -11.74 -11.37
N VAL A 330 8.29 -10.99 -10.39
CA VAL A 330 7.68 -11.54 -9.17
C VAL A 330 6.43 -12.37 -9.49
N VAL A 331 5.51 -11.82 -10.28
CA VAL A 331 4.24 -12.51 -10.59
C VAL A 331 4.47 -13.76 -11.46
N SER A 332 5.45 -13.70 -12.38
CA SER A 332 5.87 -14.88 -13.17
C SER A 332 6.41 -16.00 -12.27
N ARG A 333 7.24 -15.68 -11.27
CA ARG A 333 7.72 -16.65 -10.27
C ARG A 333 6.59 -17.30 -9.49
N PHE A 334 5.55 -16.53 -9.15
CA PHE A 334 4.34 -17.06 -8.51
C PHE A 334 3.44 -17.86 -9.46
N GLY A 335 3.77 -17.95 -10.76
CA GLY A 335 3.02 -18.68 -11.77
C GLY A 335 1.79 -17.94 -12.31
N LEU A 336 1.73 -16.62 -12.13
CA LEU A 336 0.71 -15.78 -12.75
C LEU A 336 1.11 -15.40 -14.18
N PRO A 337 0.14 -15.19 -15.08
CA PRO A 337 0.44 -14.72 -16.43
C PRO A 337 0.83 -13.23 -16.40
N PRO A 338 1.45 -12.71 -17.47
CA PRO A 338 1.70 -11.28 -17.62
C PRO A 338 0.42 -10.46 -17.48
N PHE A 339 0.49 -9.31 -16.82
CA PHE A 339 -0.61 -8.34 -16.74
C PHE A 339 -0.59 -7.39 -17.94
N LYS A 340 -1.75 -6.84 -18.29
CA LYS A 340 -1.84 -5.73 -19.25
C LYS A 340 -1.43 -4.43 -18.55
N VAL A 341 -0.54 -3.66 -19.17
CA VAL A 341 -0.09 -2.35 -18.70
C VAL A 341 -0.78 -1.27 -19.52
N MET A 342 -1.41 -0.31 -18.85
CA MET A 342 -2.05 0.84 -19.50
C MET A 342 -1.57 2.13 -18.86
N PHE A 343 -1.36 3.16 -19.66
CA PHE A 343 -1.21 4.53 -19.17
C PHE A 343 -2.56 5.00 -18.59
N SER A 344 -2.55 5.60 -17.41
CA SER A 344 -3.79 6.07 -16.74
C SER A 344 -4.52 7.22 -17.46
N GLY A 345 -3.83 7.89 -18.40
CA GLY A 345 -4.24 9.19 -18.95
C GLY A 345 -3.77 10.36 -18.09
N ALA A 346 -3.05 10.13 -16.98
CA ALA A 346 -2.53 11.18 -16.13
C ALA A 346 -1.03 11.01 -15.85
N LYS A 347 -0.70 10.40 -14.70
CA LYS A 347 0.68 10.31 -14.18
C LYS A 347 1.13 8.87 -13.96
N GLY A 348 0.19 7.96 -13.76
CA GLY A 348 0.42 6.58 -13.38
C GLY A 348 0.16 5.57 -14.49
N VAL A 349 0.23 4.31 -14.11
CA VAL A 349 -0.17 3.16 -14.93
C VAL A 349 -1.19 2.31 -14.19
N HIS A 350 -2.11 1.71 -14.96
CA HIS A 350 -3.01 0.65 -14.51
C HIS A 350 -2.45 -0.69 -14.93
N LEU A 351 -2.40 -1.65 -14.00
CA LEU A 351 -2.01 -3.02 -14.26
C LEU A 351 -3.23 -3.92 -14.09
N LEU A 352 -3.54 -4.70 -15.12
CA LEU A 352 -4.77 -5.46 -15.19
C LEU A 352 -4.52 -6.96 -15.40
N TRP A 353 -5.28 -7.76 -14.66
CA TRP A 353 -5.58 -9.16 -14.99
C TRP A 353 -7.09 -9.35 -15.08
N SER A 354 -7.52 -10.33 -15.87
CA SER A 354 -8.88 -10.86 -15.81
C SER A 354 -8.90 -12.00 -14.80
N LEU A 355 -10.03 -12.19 -14.12
CA LEU A 355 -10.21 -13.31 -13.21
C LEU A 355 -11.11 -14.35 -13.85
N ASP A 356 -10.77 -15.64 -13.73
CA ASP A 356 -11.70 -16.71 -14.10
C ASP A 356 -12.88 -16.71 -13.11
N ARG A 357 -14.11 -16.95 -13.60
CA ARG A 357 -15.36 -16.93 -12.83
C ARG A 357 -15.32 -17.84 -11.61
N GLN A 358 -14.56 -18.93 -11.65
CA GLN A 358 -14.44 -19.90 -10.54
C GLN A 358 -13.17 -19.73 -9.70
N ALA A 359 -12.35 -18.72 -9.98
CA ALA A 359 -11.10 -18.50 -9.27
C ALA A 359 -11.32 -18.19 -7.78
N ILE A 360 -12.35 -17.40 -7.46
CA ILE A 360 -12.68 -16.93 -6.10
C ILE A 360 -14.22 -16.88 -5.97
N VAL A 361 -14.78 -17.48 -4.91
CA VAL A 361 -16.23 -17.58 -4.69
C VAL A 361 -16.57 -17.43 -3.19
N ASP A 362 -17.71 -16.80 -2.87
CA ASP A 362 -18.11 -16.42 -1.50
C ASP A 362 -19.04 -17.43 -0.78
N TYR A 363 -19.60 -18.42 -1.48
CA TYR A 363 -20.73 -19.23 -1.00
C TYR A 363 -20.47 -20.09 0.26
N GLU A 364 -19.23 -20.20 0.74
CA GLU A 364 -18.82 -21.17 1.78
C GLU A 364 -18.24 -20.54 3.07
N ARG A 365 -18.51 -19.25 3.32
CA ARG A 365 -18.04 -18.44 4.49
C ARG A 365 -16.53 -18.15 4.54
N HIS A 366 -15.72 -18.71 3.63
CA HIS A 366 -14.31 -18.41 3.41
C HIS A 366 -14.06 -18.43 1.90
N VAL A 367 -13.11 -17.66 1.39
CA VAL A 367 -12.56 -17.94 0.05
C VAL A 367 -11.97 -19.34 0.13
N ASN A 368 -12.64 -20.35 -0.46
CA ASN A 368 -12.41 -21.78 -0.23
C ASN A 368 -11.03 -22.25 -0.72
N LEU A 369 -10.00 -21.88 0.03
CA LEU A 369 -8.59 -22.13 -0.23
C LEU A 369 -8.00 -22.76 1.04
N PRO A 370 -7.68 -24.06 1.03
CA PRO A 370 -7.12 -24.79 2.18
C PRO A 370 -5.87 -24.12 2.77
N GLU A 371 -5.14 -23.38 1.94
CA GLU A 371 -3.96 -22.60 2.30
C GLU A 371 -4.29 -21.53 3.37
N LEU A 372 -5.49 -20.95 3.33
CA LEU A 372 -5.95 -19.85 4.20
C LEU A 372 -6.54 -20.30 5.56
N SER A 373 -6.52 -21.59 5.90
CA SER A 373 -7.16 -22.09 7.12
C SER A 373 -6.71 -21.35 8.39
N ASN A 374 -7.57 -21.29 9.41
CA ASN A 374 -7.27 -20.66 10.71
C ASN A 374 -6.02 -21.18 11.43
N ARG A 375 -5.51 -22.37 11.06
CA ARG A 375 -4.27 -22.92 11.60
C ARG A 375 -3.04 -22.29 10.95
N THR A 376 -3.08 -21.99 9.64
CA THR A 376 -1.92 -21.54 8.86
C THR A 376 -1.51 -20.08 9.09
N ILE A 377 -2.45 -19.23 9.50
CA ILE A 377 -2.17 -17.81 9.77
C ILE A 377 -2.25 -17.63 11.29
N PRO A 378 -1.11 -17.58 12.00
CA PRO A 378 -1.10 -17.49 13.46
C PRO A 378 -1.93 -16.33 13.98
N GLY A 379 -2.84 -16.69 14.88
CA GLY A 379 -3.67 -15.72 15.57
C GLY A 379 -4.81 -15.17 14.74
N ILE A 380 -5.26 -15.82 13.65
CA ILE A 380 -6.51 -15.43 12.94
C ILE A 380 -7.66 -15.20 13.93
N ARG A 381 -7.81 -16.08 14.92
CA ARG A 381 -8.86 -15.97 15.96
C ARG A 381 -8.72 -14.72 16.84
N ASN A 382 -7.50 -14.18 16.93
CA ASN A 382 -7.16 -12.98 17.69
C ASN A 382 -7.01 -11.75 16.78
N LEU A 383 -7.25 -11.89 15.47
CA LEU A 383 -7.24 -10.75 14.57
C LEU A 383 -8.52 -9.93 14.78
N LYS A 384 -8.40 -8.61 14.62
CA LYS A 384 -9.57 -7.72 14.58
C LYS A 384 -10.52 -8.18 13.47
N ARG A 385 -11.84 -7.99 13.66
CA ARG A 385 -12.90 -8.39 12.70
C ARG A 385 -12.61 -7.99 11.25
N GLU A 386 -12.02 -6.81 11.04
CA GLU A 386 -11.62 -6.32 9.72
C GLU A 386 -10.67 -7.27 8.99
N LYS A 387 -9.67 -7.83 9.69
CA LYS A 387 -8.67 -8.73 9.11
C LYS A 387 -9.21 -10.13 8.85
N VAL A 388 -10.20 -10.57 9.62
CA VAL A 388 -10.96 -11.80 9.32
C VAL A 388 -11.73 -11.60 8.01
N SER A 389 -12.31 -10.41 7.79
CA SER A 389 -13.00 -10.11 6.53
C SER A 389 -12.05 -10.07 5.32
N SER A 390 -10.75 -9.79 5.49
CA SER A 390 -9.74 -9.91 4.42
C SER A 390 -9.53 -11.32 3.89
N VAL A 391 -10.07 -12.35 4.55
CA VAL A 391 -9.99 -13.76 4.12
C VAL A 391 -11.35 -14.28 3.65
N ASN A 392 -12.44 -13.70 4.16
CA ASN A 392 -13.79 -14.22 3.97
C ASN A 392 -14.63 -13.47 2.91
N ASP A 393 -14.20 -12.29 2.50
CA ASP A 393 -14.86 -11.47 1.46
C ASP A 393 -13.98 -11.45 0.22
N MET A 394 -14.51 -11.84 -0.94
CA MET A 394 -13.71 -11.95 -2.18
C MET A 394 -13.02 -10.65 -2.59
N PHE A 395 -13.65 -9.49 -2.40
CA PHE A 395 -13.07 -8.19 -2.78
C PHE A 395 -11.95 -7.78 -1.84
N LYS A 396 -12.14 -7.97 -0.52
CA LYS A 396 -11.09 -7.72 0.46
C LYS A 396 -9.95 -8.72 0.34
N PHE A 397 -10.26 -9.97 0.01
CA PHE A 397 -9.26 -11.01 -0.24
C PHE A 397 -8.40 -10.67 -1.46
N THR A 398 -9.00 -10.36 -2.61
CA THR A 398 -8.24 -9.96 -3.80
C THR A 398 -7.43 -8.69 -3.58
N LYS A 399 -7.98 -7.70 -2.86
CA LYS A 399 -7.21 -6.53 -2.41
C LYS A 399 -5.98 -6.94 -1.60
N THR A 400 -6.19 -7.75 -0.57
CA THR A 400 -5.11 -8.21 0.33
C THR A 400 -4.05 -9.02 -0.45
N LEU A 401 -4.49 -9.81 -1.43
CA LEU A 401 -3.63 -10.58 -2.32
C LEU A 401 -2.74 -9.66 -3.17
N LEU A 402 -3.32 -8.67 -3.85
CA LEU A 402 -2.57 -7.70 -4.65
C LEU A 402 -1.61 -6.87 -3.79
N GLN A 403 -2.05 -6.41 -2.62
CA GLN A 403 -1.19 -5.71 -1.66
C GLN A 403 -0.02 -6.58 -1.19
N SER A 404 -0.25 -7.89 -1.04
CA SER A 404 0.81 -8.82 -0.67
C SER A 404 1.83 -8.99 -1.80
N ILE A 405 1.37 -9.08 -3.06
CA ILE A 405 2.27 -9.14 -4.23
C ILE A 405 3.14 -7.88 -4.26
N LEU A 406 2.54 -6.71 -4.11
CA LEU A 406 3.25 -5.43 -4.12
C LEU A 406 4.22 -5.31 -2.94
N LEU A 407 3.82 -5.71 -1.74
CA LEU A 407 4.70 -5.78 -0.59
C LEU A 407 5.90 -6.68 -0.87
N HIS A 408 5.67 -7.85 -1.45
CA HIS A 408 6.74 -8.78 -1.82
C HIS A 408 7.68 -8.13 -2.85
N THR A 409 7.14 -7.50 -3.89
CA THR A 409 7.93 -6.82 -4.92
C THR A 409 8.79 -5.70 -4.33
N VAL A 410 8.27 -4.91 -3.40
CA VAL A 410 9.01 -3.83 -2.72
C VAL A 410 10.23 -4.35 -1.95
N TYR A 411 10.13 -5.50 -1.29
CA TYR A 411 11.20 -6.06 -0.45
C TYR A 411 12.09 -7.11 -1.13
N LYS A 412 11.58 -7.82 -2.13
CA LYS A 412 12.22 -8.99 -2.75
C LYS A 412 12.28 -8.91 -4.27
N GLY A 413 11.63 -7.92 -4.89
CA GLY A 413 11.55 -7.77 -6.34
C GLY A 413 12.75 -7.07 -6.99
N ASN A 414 13.76 -6.63 -6.21
CA ASN A 414 14.95 -5.92 -6.71
C ASN A 414 14.62 -4.71 -7.59
N ILE A 415 13.64 -3.89 -7.17
CA ILE A 415 13.27 -2.66 -7.89
C ILE A 415 14.50 -1.74 -7.97
N LYS A 416 14.91 -1.41 -9.20
CA LYS A 416 15.99 -0.44 -9.44
C LYS A 416 15.46 0.97 -9.19
N ILE A 417 16.04 1.67 -8.23
CA ILE A 417 15.76 3.09 -8.00
C ILE A 417 16.73 3.91 -8.87
N PRO A 418 16.26 4.86 -9.70
CA PRO A 418 17.12 5.75 -10.46
C PRO A 418 18.16 6.47 -9.58
N GLN A 419 19.37 6.62 -10.13
CA GLN A 419 20.52 7.12 -9.38
C GLN A 419 20.32 8.55 -8.87
N GLU A 420 19.63 9.41 -9.62
CA GLU A 420 19.33 10.78 -9.18
C GLU A 420 18.44 10.79 -7.92
N ILE A 421 17.47 9.87 -7.83
CA ILE A 421 16.61 9.75 -6.66
C ILE A 421 17.40 9.26 -5.45
N ILE A 422 18.27 8.27 -5.63
CA ILE A 422 19.18 7.76 -4.58
C ILE A 422 20.09 8.89 -4.09
N GLN A 423 20.72 9.62 -5.01
CA GLN A 423 21.66 10.69 -4.67
C GLN A 423 20.99 11.85 -3.95
N LYS A 424 19.81 12.27 -4.40
CA LYS A 424 19.06 13.38 -3.83
C LYS A 424 18.43 12.99 -2.48
N LEU A 425 17.56 11.98 -2.43
CA LEU A 425 16.82 11.64 -1.20
C LEU A 425 17.60 10.76 -0.21
N LYS A 426 18.74 10.18 -0.62
CA LYS A 426 19.49 9.18 0.17
C LYS A 426 18.63 7.96 0.53
N VAL A 427 17.84 7.50 -0.44
CA VAL A 427 17.03 6.28 -0.34
C VAL A 427 17.83 5.09 -0.87
N TYR A 428 17.91 4.04 -0.06
CA TYR A 428 18.69 2.84 -0.37
C TYR A 428 17.81 1.60 -0.57
N HIS A 429 16.52 1.70 -0.25
CA HIS A 429 15.58 0.61 -0.44
C HIS A 429 14.19 1.12 -0.90
N PRO A 430 13.49 0.38 -1.80
CA PRO A 430 12.18 0.77 -2.33
C PRO A 430 11.10 1.10 -1.29
N TYR A 431 11.09 0.41 -0.14
CA TYR A 431 10.14 0.68 0.97
C TYR A 431 10.11 2.17 1.39
N GLN A 432 11.20 2.91 1.17
CA GLN A 432 11.29 4.32 1.56
C GLN A 432 10.54 5.28 0.63
N ILE A 433 10.15 4.83 -0.56
CA ILE A 433 9.47 5.66 -1.58
C ILE A 433 8.12 5.09 -2.01
N PHE A 434 7.78 3.87 -1.61
CA PHE A 434 6.51 3.23 -1.95
C PHE A 434 5.61 3.03 -0.72
N ARG A 435 4.29 3.08 -0.94
CA ARG A 435 3.27 2.78 0.07
C ARG A 435 2.14 1.95 -0.52
N LEU A 436 1.42 1.22 0.34
CA LEU A 436 0.29 0.36 -0.04
C LEU A 436 -1.08 0.88 0.44
N SER A 437 -1.09 2.06 1.08
CA SER A 437 -2.26 2.69 1.66
C SER A 437 -2.28 4.20 1.37
N PRO A 438 -3.45 4.78 1.06
CA PRO A 438 -3.60 6.23 0.88
C PRO A 438 -3.31 7.02 2.18
N ASP A 439 -3.35 6.38 3.34
CA ASP A 439 -3.19 7.00 4.65
C ASP A 439 -1.72 7.21 5.08
N SER A 440 -0.86 7.64 4.15
CA SER A 440 0.56 7.87 4.46
C SER A 440 0.80 9.24 5.11
N LYS A 441 1.73 9.23 6.07
CA LYS A 441 2.32 10.44 6.67
C LYS A 441 3.36 11.09 5.75
N ASN A 442 3.84 10.40 4.72
CA ASN A 442 4.88 10.87 3.80
C ASN A 442 4.27 11.36 2.46
N CYS A 443 4.52 12.62 2.11
CA CYS A 443 4.05 13.28 0.89
C CYS A 443 4.75 12.81 -0.39
N LEU A 444 5.91 12.17 -0.30
CA LEU A 444 6.70 11.68 -1.43
C LEU A 444 6.47 10.22 -1.77
N SER A 445 5.66 9.50 -1.00
CA SER A 445 5.45 8.08 -1.22
C SER A 445 4.50 7.81 -2.39
N ILE A 446 5.00 7.11 -3.40
CA ILE A 446 4.23 6.56 -4.52
C ILE A 446 3.27 5.51 -3.98
N LEU A 447 1.97 5.73 -4.22
CA LEU A 447 0.92 4.82 -3.81
C LEU A 447 0.79 3.69 -4.83
N LEU A 448 0.93 2.46 -4.36
CA LEU A 448 0.61 1.26 -5.12
C LEU A 448 -0.80 0.85 -4.70
N ASP A 449 -1.79 1.46 -5.33
CA ASP A 449 -3.17 1.38 -4.90
C ASP A 449 -3.85 0.09 -5.33
N CYS A 450 -4.48 -0.56 -4.36
CA CYS A 450 -5.39 -1.69 -4.56
C CYS A 450 -6.76 -1.42 -3.91
N SER A 451 -6.99 -0.22 -3.36
CA SER A 451 -8.26 0.21 -2.77
C SER A 451 -9.40 0.13 -3.78
N SER A 452 -9.05 0.32 -5.06
CA SER A 452 -9.88 0.10 -6.24
C SER A 452 -10.50 -1.31 -6.33
N GLN A 453 -10.08 -2.34 -5.59
CA GLN A 453 -10.80 -3.62 -5.69
C GLN A 453 -12.20 -3.62 -5.07
N ALA A 454 -12.50 -2.78 -4.08
CA ALA A 454 -13.84 -2.77 -3.44
C ALA A 454 -14.87 -1.86 -4.12
N LYS A 455 -14.43 -0.86 -4.90
CA LYS A 455 -15.28 0.16 -5.55
C LYS A 455 -14.83 0.54 -6.96
N GLY A 456 -13.71 -0.01 -7.40
CA GLY A 456 -12.86 0.65 -8.37
C GLY A 456 -13.24 0.38 -9.79
N VAL A 457 -12.78 1.32 -10.57
CA VAL A 457 -13.02 1.43 -11.98
C VAL A 457 -11.70 1.84 -12.60
N PHE A 458 -11.36 1.29 -13.76
CA PHE A 458 -10.24 1.77 -14.54
C PHE A 458 -10.75 2.56 -15.73
N ARG A 459 -10.01 3.58 -16.13
CA ARG A 459 -10.34 4.37 -17.32
C ARG A 459 -10.23 3.49 -18.55
N LEU A 460 -11.34 3.30 -19.26
CA LEU A 460 -11.38 2.44 -20.45
C LEU A 460 -11.09 3.28 -21.68
N PHE A 461 -9.80 3.49 -21.97
CA PHE A 461 -9.30 4.20 -23.15
C PHE A 461 -9.98 5.55 -23.43
N SER A 462 -10.44 6.22 -22.38
CA SER A 462 -11.10 7.53 -22.46
C SER A 462 -10.14 8.64 -22.02
N PRO A 463 -10.45 9.91 -22.34
CA PRO A 463 -9.66 11.05 -21.86
C PRO A 463 -9.74 11.22 -20.34
N HIS A 464 -8.69 11.79 -19.74
CA HIS A 464 -8.65 12.14 -18.34
C HIS A 464 -9.06 13.63 -18.12
N PRO A 465 -10.01 13.92 -17.19
CA PRO A 465 -10.60 15.24 -16.96
C PRO A 465 -9.64 16.42 -16.89
N SER A 466 -8.50 16.23 -16.22
CA SER A 466 -7.57 17.32 -15.88
C SER A 466 -6.34 17.42 -16.77
N THR A 467 -6.07 16.39 -17.58
CA THR A 467 -4.85 16.31 -18.40
C THR A 467 -5.17 16.24 -19.88
N ARG A 468 -6.43 15.94 -20.23
CA ARG A 468 -6.91 15.78 -21.60
C ARG A 468 -6.13 14.70 -22.39
N LEU A 469 -5.41 13.83 -21.69
CA LEU A 469 -4.73 12.67 -22.27
C LEU A 469 -5.61 11.42 -22.13
N VAL A 470 -5.57 10.58 -23.14
CA VAL A 470 -6.30 9.32 -23.25
C VAL A 470 -5.52 8.21 -22.56
N SER A 471 -6.23 7.34 -21.85
CA SER A 471 -5.63 6.10 -21.37
C SER A 471 -5.28 5.20 -22.56
N ILE A 472 -4.03 4.76 -22.70
CA ILE A 472 -3.58 3.95 -23.85
C ILE A 472 -2.88 2.67 -23.38
N PRO A 473 -2.97 1.56 -24.14
CA PRO A 473 -2.21 0.35 -23.83
C PRO A 473 -0.70 0.60 -24.02
N LEU A 474 0.09 0.16 -23.05
CA LEU A 474 1.56 0.26 -23.09
C LEU A 474 2.23 -1.09 -23.34
N SER A 475 1.55 -2.18 -23.02
CA SER A 475 1.99 -3.56 -23.26
C SER A 475 1.32 -4.13 -24.52
N ASP A 476 2.07 -4.92 -25.28
CA ASP A 476 1.51 -5.88 -26.24
C ASP A 476 1.62 -7.28 -25.63
N LEU A 477 0.48 -7.92 -25.35
CA LEU A 477 0.43 -9.23 -24.70
C LEU A 477 0.93 -10.37 -25.59
N ASN A 478 1.14 -10.10 -26.88
CA ASN A 478 1.76 -11.05 -27.80
C ASN A 478 3.30 -11.00 -27.75
N THR A 479 3.88 -10.07 -26.99
CA THR A 479 5.33 -9.89 -26.86
C THR A 479 5.82 -10.31 -25.48
N GLU A 480 7.10 -10.69 -25.41
CA GLU A 480 7.76 -10.99 -24.13
C GLU A 480 8.06 -9.74 -23.30
N ASP A 481 7.86 -8.52 -23.82
CA ASP A 481 8.12 -7.28 -23.09
C ASP A 481 6.97 -6.87 -22.18
N SER A 482 7.28 -6.23 -21.04
CA SER A 482 6.28 -5.69 -20.11
C SER A 482 5.60 -4.45 -20.69
N VAL A 483 6.41 -3.62 -21.36
CA VAL A 483 6.06 -2.34 -21.96
C VAL A 483 6.81 -2.23 -23.27
N MET A 484 6.12 -1.81 -24.34
CA MET A 484 6.73 -1.61 -25.65
C MET A 484 7.87 -0.59 -25.57
N GLU A 485 8.98 -0.86 -26.27
CA GLU A 485 10.22 -0.08 -26.17
C GLU A 485 10.02 1.42 -26.40
N LYS A 486 9.19 1.82 -27.38
CA LYS A 486 8.88 3.22 -27.65
C LYS A 486 8.30 3.97 -26.44
N TYR A 487 7.61 3.27 -25.54
CA TYR A 487 6.98 3.84 -24.35
C TYR A 487 7.90 3.89 -23.13
N ARG A 488 9.17 3.47 -23.26
CA ARG A 488 10.20 3.80 -22.27
C ARG A 488 10.50 5.31 -22.24
N ASN A 489 10.25 6.01 -23.34
CA ASN A 489 10.29 7.46 -23.39
C ASN A 489 8.92 8.05 -22.99
N TYR A 490 8.88 8.83 -21.91
CA TYR A 490 7.65 9.44 -21.42
C TYR A 490 7.03 10.43 -22.42
N GLN A 491 7.84 11.14 -23.21
CA GLN A 491 7.34 12.07 -24.21
C GLN A 491 6.53 11.35 -25.30
N MET A 492 6.97 10.16 -25.71
CA MET A 492 6.24 9.32 -26.66
C MET A 492 4.89 8.85 -26.10
N VAL A 493 4.83 8.55 -24.80
CA VAL A 493 3.57 8.19 -24.12
C VAL A 493 2.59 9.36 -24.16
N VAL A 494 3.06 10.57 -23.83
CA VAL A 494 2.24 11.78 -23.84
C VAL A 494 1.74 12.10 -25.25
N GLU A 495 2.61 12.00 -26.26
CA GLU A 495 2.24 12.28 -27.64
C GLU A 495 1.18 11.28 -28.13
N ASP A 496 1.42 9.97 -28.01
CA ASP A 496 0.47 8.95 -28.46
C ASP A 496 -0.86 8.97 -27.66
N ALA A 497 -0.87 9.54 -26.46
CA ALA A 497 -2.05 9.68 -25.61
C ALA A 497 -2.87 10.94 -25.89
N ARG A 498 -2.42 11.85 -26.77
CA ARG A 498 -3.25 13.01 -27.18
C ARG A 498 -4.53 12.55 -27.88
N ILE A 499 -5.64 13.25 -27.63
CA ILE A 499 -6.96 12.89 -28.17
C ILE A 499 -6.90 12.81 -29.70
N GLU A 500 -6.25 13.78 -30.34
CA GLU A 500 -6.11 13.89 -31.79
C GLU A 500 -5.33 12.69 -32.36
N ASN A 501 -4.26 12.28 -31.68
CA ASN A 501 -3.43 11.17 -32.12
C ASN A 501 -4.15 9.82 -31.95
N VAL A 502 -4.95 9.65 -30.90
CA VAL A 502 -5.78 8.44 -30.74
C VAL A 502 -6.91 8.41 -31.77
N LEU A 503 -7.55 9.54 -32.06
CA LEU A 503 -8.55 9.66 -33.13
C LEU A 503 -7.97 9.28 -34.49
N GLN A 504 -6.79 9.78 -34.85
CA GLN A 504 -6.11 9.40 -36.10
C GLN A 504 -5.86 7.89 -36.21
N ARG A 505 -5.51 7.23 -35.10
CA ARG A 505 -5.36 5.76 -35.08
C ARG A 505 -6.69 5.06 -35.27
N PHE A 506 -7.77 5.58 -34.69
CA PHE A 506 -9.11 5.06 -34.88
C PHE A 506 -9.62 5.23 -36.32
N GLU A 507 -9.30 6.35 -36.98
CA GLU A 507 -9.59 6.60 -38.39
C GLU A 507 -8.86 5.62 -39.31
N LYS A 508 -7.60 5.30 -38.98
CA LYS A 508 -6.82 4.25 -39.65
C LYS A 508 -7.21 2.82 -39.24
N ASN A 509 -8.18 2.66 -38.34
CA ASN A 509 -8.63 1.38 -37.78
C ASN A 509 -7.52 0.56 -37.07
N GLU A 510 -6.51 1.24 -36.51
CA GLU A 510 -5.37 0.66 -35.79
C GLU A 510 -5.72 0.36 -34.31
N ILE A 511 -6.75 -0.44 -34.07
CA ILE A 511 -7.31 -0.67 -32.73
C ILE A 511 -6.93 -1.99 -32.07
N GLU A 512 -6.08 -2.80 -32.69
CA GLU A 512 -5.74 -4.14 -32.23
C GLU A 512 -5.22 -4.15 -30.78
N LEU A 513 -4.28 -3.26 -30.45
CA LEU A 513 -3.73 -3.12 -29.09
C LEU A 513 -4.78 -2.73 -28.05
N PHE A 514 -5.79 -1.97 -28.45
CA PHE A 514 -6.88 -1.56 -27.56
C PHE A 514 -7.83 -2.73 -27.26
N LEU A 515 -8.02 -3.63 -28.23
CA LEU A 515 -8.90 -4.80 -28.11
C LEU A 515 -8.28 -5.97 -27.34
N GLN A 516 -6.97 -5.99 -27.10
CA GLN A 516 -6.33 -7.05 -26.31
C GLN A 516 -6.90 -7.09 -24.88
N PHE A 517 -7.44 -8.23 -24.46
CA PHE A 517 -7.94 -8.41 -23.09
C PHE A 517 -6.82 -8.78 -22.12
N PRO A 518 -6.89 -8.38 -20.85
CA PRO A 518 -5.94 -8.83 -19.84
C PRO A 518 -5.97 -10.36 -19.67
N ASN A 519 -4.81 -10.98 -19.45
CA ASN A 519 -4.69 -12.42 -19.23
C ASN A 519 -5.48 -12.90 -17.99
N PHE A 520 -6.02 -14.12 -18.06
CA PHE A 520 -6.84 -14.71 -17.00
C PHE A 520 -6.02 -15.37 -15.89
N ILE A 521 -6.42 -15.13 -14.65
CA ILE A 521 -5.94 -15.86 -13.47
C ILE A 521 -6.97 -16.91 -13.06
N SER A 522 -6.55 -18.17 -13.06
CA SER A 522 -7.34 -19.33 -12.63
C SER A 522 -7.21 -19.62 -11.14
N ARG A 523 -8.14 -20.43 -10.60
CA ARG A 523 -8.06 -20.93 -9.20
C ARG A 523 -6.74 -21.65 -8.91
N ARG A 524 -6.26 -22.46 -9.87
CA ARG A 524 -5.00 -23.20 -9.74
C ARG A 524 -3.82 -22.26 -9.52
N GLN A 525 -3.79 -21.13 -10.23
CA GLN A 525 -2.75 -20.13 -10.10
C GLN A 525 -2.81 -19.39 -8.76
N ILE A 526 -4.01 -19.05 -8.28
CA ILE A 526 -4.18 -18.46 -6.93
C ILE A 526 -3.65 -19.42 -5.85
N ARG A 527 -3.99 -20.71 -5.93
CA ARG A 527 -3.48 -21.73 -5.00
C ARG A 527 -1.96 -21.86 -5.06
N LYS A 528 -1.39 -21.91 -6.28
CA LYS A 528 0.06 -21.96 -6.49
C LYS A 528 0.77 -20.74 -5.90
N MET A 529 0.20 -19.56 -6.04
CA MET A 529 0.73 -18.32 -5.49
C MET A 529 0.67 -18.31 -3.96
N LEU A 530 -0.38 -18.85 -3.34
CA LEU A 530 -0.53 -18.92 -1.89
C LEU A 530 0.19 -20.11 -1.24
N ARG A 531 1.23 -20.64 -1.88
CA ARG A 531 2.09 -21.66 -1.27
C ARG A 531 3.12 -21.06 -0.31
N PRO A 532 3.64 -21.85 0.66
CA PRO A 532 4.66 -21.40 1.61
C PRO A 532 5.95 -20.86 0.99
N ASP A 533 6.36 -21.41 -0.16
CA ASP A 533 7.53 -21.02 -0.95
C ASP A 533 7.26 -19.85 -1.92
N ASN A 534 6.07 -19.26 -1.86
CA ASN A 534 5.63 -18.19 -2.76
C ASN A 534 5.13 -16.97 -1.97
N LEU A 535 3.88 -16.53 -2.18
CA LEU A 535 3.36 -15.28 -1.64
C LEU A 535 2.87 -15.40 -0.20
N PHE A 536 2.54 -16.62 0.25
CA PHE A 536 1.87 -16.85 1.52
C PHE A 536 2.57 -16.24 2.75
N PRO A 537 3.91 -16.25 2.86
CA PRO A 537 4.60 -15.58 3.95
C PRO A 537 4.34 -14.08 3.99
N THR A 538 4.39 -13.42 2.82
CA THR A 538 4.10 -11.98 2.69
C THR A 538 2.64 -11.68 3.01
N PHE A 539 1.73 -12.53 2.54
CA PHE A 539 0.31 -12.44 2.84
C PHE A 539 0.04 -12.54 4.35
N SER A 540 0.76 -13.44 5.04
CA SER A 540 0.66 -13.62 6.48
C SER A 540 1.21 -12.42 7.28
N ILE A 541 2.31 -11.82 6.83
CA ILE A 541 2.84 -10.56 7.40
C ILE A 541 1.77 -9.46 7.29
N LEU A 542 1.19 -9.29 6.10
CA LEU A 542 0.22 -8.24 5.85
C LEU A 542 -1.03 -8.41 6.71
N LEU A 543 -1.57 -9.63 6.81
CA LEU A 543 -2.68 -9.91 7.72
C LEU A 543 -2.31 -9.66 9.18
N ARG A 544 -1.11 -10.07 9.62
CA ARG A 544 -0.68 -9.93 11.01
C ARG A 544 -0.51 -8.48 11.42
N PHE A 545 0.21 -7.68 10.65
CA PHE A 545 0.59 -6.32 11.04
C PHE A 545 -0.34 -5.26 10.46
N GLY A 546 -1.05 -5.57 9.37
CA GLY A 546 -1.79 -4.57 8.60
C GLY A 546 -0.88 -3.85 7.61
N VAL A 547 -1.49 -3.12 6.69
CA VAL A 547 -0.83 -2.54 5.50
C VAL A 547 0.28 -1.55 5.89
N MET A 548 -0.01 -0.58 6.75
CA MET A 548 0.93 0.48 7.15
C MET A 548 2.17 -0.10 7.85
N TYR A 549 1.97 -0.90 8.89
CA TYR A 549 3.07 -1.50 9.65
C TYR A 549 3.87 -2.54 8.86
N SER A 550 3.33 -3.10 7.77
CA SER A 550 4.06 -4.05 6.94
C SER A 550 4.99 -3.35 5.95
N ILE A 551 4.54 -2.23 5.36
CA ILE A 551 5.34 -1.50 4.36
C ILE A 551 6.45 -0.66 5.01
N GLU A 552 6.23 -0.16 6.23
CA GLU A 552 7.19 0.69 6.95
C GLU A 552 8.31 -0.09 7.69
N ARG A 553 8.35 -1.43 7.58
CA ARG A 553 9.39 -2.22 8.23
C ARG A 553 10.77 -1.94 7.64
N SER A 554 11.80 -2.05 8.48
CA SER A 554 13.16 -2.13 7.94
C SER A 554 13.35 -3.47 7.18
N PRO A 555 14.24 -3.54 6.16
CA PRO A 555 14.51 -4.78 5.45
C PRO A 555 14.93 -5.95 6.35
N PRO A 556 15.76 -5.76 7.41
CA PRO A 556 16.04 -6.81 8.38
C PRO A 556 14.79 -7.31 9.11
N SER A 557 13.92 -6.39 9.55
CA SER A 557 12.67 -6.73 10.24
C SER A 557 11.72 -7.51 9.32
N PHE A 558 11.52 -7.04 8.09
CA PHE A 558 10.73 -7.77 7.09
C PHE A 558 11.33 -9.15 6.81
N GLY A 559 12.65 -9.24 6.63
CA GLY A 559 13.36 -10.49 6.36
C GLY A 559 13.16 -11.54 7.45
N PHE A 560 13.23 -11.13 8.72
CA PHE A 560 12.94 -12.02 9.86
C PHE A 560 11.51 -12.57 9.81
N TRP A 561 10.51 -11.69 9.70
CA TRP A 561 9.11 -12.11 9.68
C TRP A 561 8.78 -12.97 8.46
N PHE A 562 9.34 -12.62 7.30
CA PHE A 562 9.19 -13.39 6.08
C PHE A 562 9.72 -14.81 6.28
N ARG A 563 10.94 -14.95 6.81
CA ARG A 563 11.53 -16.27 7.10
C ARG A 563 10.75 -17.06 8.16
N PHE A 564 10.25 -16.38 9.19
CA PHE A 564 9.38 -17.00 10.20
C PHE A 564 8.12 -17.61 9.56
N TYR A 565 7.46 -16.85 8.68
CA TYR A 565 6.25 -17.32 8.03
C TYR A 565 6.51 -18.35 6.95
N GLU A 566 7.64 -18.30 6.22
CA GLU A 566 8.07 -19.40 5.34
C GLU A 566 8.16 -20.71 6.12
N LEU A 567 8.95 -20.70 7.20
CA LEU A 567 9.19 -21.86 8.03
C LEU A 567 7.88 -22.40 8.60
N LYS A 568 7.13 -21.54 9.28
CA LYS A 568 5.89 -21.95 9.93
C LYS A 568 4.87 -22.50 8.93
N SER A 569 4.66 -21.79 7.82
CA SER A 569 3.66 -22.18 6.83
C SER A 569 4.05 -23.47 6.14
N PHE A 570 5.34 -23.73 5.92
CA PHE A 570 5.82 -24.99 5.36
C PHE A 570 5.50 -26.17 6.27
N TYR A 571 5.86 -26.12 7.55
CA TYR A 571 5.60 -27.21 8.49
C TYR A 571 4.08 -27.46 8.69
N GLU A 572 3.26 -26.40 8.71
CA GLU A 572 1.80 -26.54 8.76
C GLU A 572 1.22 -27.08 7.46
N TYR A 573 1.84 -26.76 6.31
CA TYR A 573 1.46 -27.32 5.02
C TYR A 573 1.76 -28.83 4.97
N VAL A 574 2.92 -29.26 5.47
CA VAL A 574 3.26 -30.69 5.65
C VAL A 574 2.21 -31.38 6.52
N GLU A 575 1.86 -30.82 7.69
CA GLU A 575 0.84 -31.39 8.60
C GLU A 575 -0.52 -31.59 7.89
N LYS A 576 -0.94 -30.65 7.05
CA LYS A 576 -2.20 -30.76 6.29
C LYS A 576 -2.11 -31.81 5.19
N SER A 577 -1.00 -31.88 4.47
CA SER A 577 -0.78 -32.89 3.44
C SER A 577 -0.85 -34.29 4.04
N ILE A 578 -0.23 -34.50 5.20
CA ILE A 578 -0.32 -35.72 6.00
C ILE A 578 -1.78 -36.04 6.38
N TYR A 579 -2.62 -35.05 6.68
CA TYR A 579 -4.01 -35.30 7.10
C TYR A 579 -4.96 -35.63 5.94
N PHE A 580 -4.75 -35.03 4.76
CA PHE A 580 -5.70 -35.11 3.63
C PHE A 580 -5.24 -35.97 2.45
N TYR A 581 -4.07 -36.61 2.52
CA TYR A 581 -3.56 -37.41 1.41
C TYR A 581 -4.46 -38.62 1.09
N LYS A 582 -4.40 -39.04 -0.17
CA LYS A 582 -4.84 -40.38 -0.59
C LYS A 582 -3.61 -41.24 -0.81
N GLU A 583 -3.68 -42.51 -0.44
CA GLU A 583 -2.54 -43.43 -0.46
C GLU A 583 -1.90 -43.54 -1.86
N GLU A 584 -2.72 -43.53 -2.91
CA GLU A 584 -2.27 -43.57 -4.31
C GLU A 584 -1.38 -42.38 -4.72
N PHE A 585 -1.42 -41.26 -4.00
CA PHE A 585 -0.61 -40.07 -4.26
C PHE A 585 0.48 -39.84 -3.21
N ALA A 586 0.75 -40.81 -2.34
CA ALA A 586 1.68 -40.62 -1.23
C ALA A 586 3.09 -40.24 -1.68
N GLN A 587 3.62 -40.93 -2.70
CA GLN A 587 4.94 -40.67 -3.26
C GLN A 587 5.01 -39.27 -3.90
N ASP A 588 4.04 -38.93 -4.74
CA ASP A 588 3.95 -37.62 -5.39
C ASP A 588 3.93 -36.47 -4.38
N ILE A 589 3.21 -36.66 -3.25
CA ILE A 589 3.15 -35.66 -2.18
C ILE A 589 4.49 -35.52 -1.47
N ILE A 590 5.20 -36.62 -1.23
CA ILE A 590 6.54 -36.60 -0.60
C ILE A 590 7.52 -35.84 -1.50
N GLU A 591 7.63 -36.22 -2.76
CA GLU A 591 8.53 -35.56 -3.73
C GLU A 591 8.18 -34.09 -3.89
N TYR A 592 6.89 -33.76 -3.89
CA TYR A 592 6.45 -32.37 -3.92
C TYR A 592 6.91 -31.59 -2.67
N LEU A 593 6.74 -32.15 -1.47
CA LEU A 593 7.13 -31.49 -0.22
C LEU A 593 8.66 -31.36 -0.09
N GLU A 594 9.43 -32.32 -0.60
CA GLU A 594 10.88 -32.23 -0.69
C GLU A 594 11.32 -31.06 -1.57
N ASN A 595 10.71 -30.91 -2.74
CA ASN A 595 10.99 -29.78 -3.64
C ASN A 595 10.68 -28.44 -2.97
N VAL A 596 9.56 -28.33 -2.26
CA VAL A 596 9.21 -27.12 -1.49
C VAL A 596 10.21 -26.89 -0.35
N ALA A 597 10.64 -27.94 0.35
CA ALA A 597 11.63 -27.87 1.42
C ALA A 597 12.99 -27.36 0.91
N LEU A 598 13.43 -27.86 -0.25
CA LEU A 598 14.65 -27.43 -0.93
C LEU A 598 14.57 -25.96 -1.34
N ASN A 599 13.47 -25.54 -1.99
CA ASN A 599 13.25 -24.14 -2.38
C ASN A 599 13.30 -23.18 -1.18
N LEU A 600 12.79 -23.63 -0.05
CA LEU A 600 12.77 -22.87 1.21
C LEU A 600 14.04 -23.04 2.04
N ASN A 601 15.04 -23.82 1.60
CA ASN A 601 16.23 -24.15 2.40
C ASN A 601 15.85 -24.64 3.81
N ILE A 602 14.93 -25.59 3.92
CA ILE A 602 14.52 -26.21 5.19
C ILE A 602 15.63 -27.17 5.64
N LYS A 603 16.17 -26.95 6.83
CA LYS A 603 17.33 -27.72 7.32
C LYS A 603 17.00 -29.17 7.65
N ASN A 604 15.76 -29.44 8.06
CA ASN A 604 15.34 -30.79 8.46
C ASN A 604 14.60 -31.54 7.35
N SER A 605 14.80 -31.20 6.07
CA SER A 605 14.08 -31.80 4.93
C SER A 605 14.16 -33.33 4.93
N GLU A 606 15.35 -33.91 5.11
CA GLU A 606 15.55 -35.37 5.14
C GLU A 606 14.74 -36.05 6.26
N ASN A 607 14.76 -35.47 7.47
CA ASN A 607 14.00 -36.00 8.60
C ASN A 607 12.49 -35.91 8.36
N ILE A 608 12.03 -34.85 7.68
CA ILE A 608 10.62 -34.70 7.30
C ILE A 608 10.24 -35.81 6.30
N THR A 609 11.05 -36.03 5.25
CA THR A 609 10.84 -37.11 4.29
C THR A 609 10.71 -38.46 4.98
N GLN A 610 11.63 -38.79 5.89
CA GLN A 610 11.59 -40.07 6.61
C GLN A 610 10.30 -40.22 7.43
N ILE A 611 9.85 -39.16 8.12
CA ILE A 611 8.57 -39.17 8.85
C ILE A 611 7.41 -39.43 7.89
N LEU A 612 7.42 -38.78 6.71
CA LEU A 612 6.38 -38.97 5.70
C LEU A 612 6.37 -40.39 5.13
N ILE A 613 7.53 -40.97 4.82
CA ILE A 613 7.65 -42.36 4.36
C ILE A 613 7.11 -43.32 5.42
N HIS A 614 7.55 -43.17 6.67
CA HIS A 614 7.10 -44.01 7.79
C HIS A 614 5.59 -43.93 8.03
N TYR A 615 4.97 -42.77 7.80
CA TYR A 615 3.53 -42.57 8.00
C TYR A 615 2.67 -42.91 6.78
N MET A 616 3.02 -42.40 5.60
CA MET A 616 2.17 -42.42 4.40
C MET A 616 2.34 -43.70 3.58
N ILE A 617 3.56 -44.27 3.57
CA ILE A 617 3.91 -45.45 2.76
C ILE A 617 4.01 -46.69 3.65
N GLU A 618 4.90 -46.68 4.63
CA GLU A 618 5.21 -47.88 5.42
C GLU A 618 4.22 -48.13 6.57
N LYS A 619 3.38 -47.14 6.92
CA LYS A 619 2.38 -47.21 7.99
C LYS A 619 2.96 -47.63 9.37
N LYS A 620 4.24 -47.37 9.62
CA LYS A 620 4.96 -47.72 10.87
C LYS A 620 4.60 -46.82 12.04
N ILE A 621 4.14 -45.60 11.78
CA ILE A 621 3.77 -44.62 12.81
C ILE A 621 2.33 -44.11 12.58
N SER A 622 1.64 -43.74 13.65
CA SER A 622 0.29 -43.19 13.57
C SER A 622 0.31 -41.69 13.25
N TYR A 623 -0.83 -41.15 12.79
CA TYR A 623 -0.98 -39.71 12.48
C TYR A 623 -0.59 -38.80 13.66
N PRO A 624 -1.05 -39.03 14.92
CA PRO A 624 -0.64 -38.21 16.05
C PRO A 624 0.87 -38.16 16.26
N VAL A 625 1.55 -39.30 16.06
CA VAL A 625 3.01 -39.40 16.20
C VAL A 625 3.71 -38.63 15.08
N ALA A 626 3.32 -38.83 13.82
CA ALA A 626 3.89 -38.10 12.69
C ALA A 626 3.75 -36.58 12.86
N ARG A 627 2.54 -36.12 13.23
CA ARG A 627 2.26 -34.71 13.51
C ARG A 627 3.14 -34.14 14.63
N GLN A 628 3.34 -34.88 15.71
CA GLN A 628 4.19 -34.45 16.82
C GLN A 628 5.65 -34.34 16.40
N LEU A 629 6.17 -35.30 15.62
CA LEU A 629 7.54 -35.28 15.11
C LEU A 629 7.78 -34.09 14.17
N ILE A 630 6.86 -33.83 13.24
CA ILE A 630 6.91 -32.65 12.36
C ILE A 630 6.90 -31.35 13.18
N SER A 631 6.06 -31.26 14.21
CA SER A 631 6.01 -30.09 15.10
C SER A 631 7.34 -29.88 15.85
N ASN A 632 8.00 -30.95 16.30
CA ASN A 632 9.29 -30.86 16.96
C ASN A 632 10.39 -30.35 16.03
N LEU A 633 10.41 -30.82 14.77
CA LEU A 633 11.36 -30.35 13.77
C LEU A 633 11.16 -28.86 13.47
N TYR A 634 9.91 -28.40 13.38
CA TYR A 634 9.59 -26.97 13.28
C TYR A 634 10.19 -26.18 14.45
N TYR A 635 9.94 -26.61 15.69
CA TYR A 635 10.46 -25.92 16.86
C TYR A 635 11.98 -25.92 16.87
N LYS A 636 12.62 -27.05 16.59
CA LYS A 636 14.08 -27.14 16.47
C LYS A 636 14.61 -26.13 15.46
N GLU A 637 14.06 -26.07 14.26
CA GLU A 637 14.56 -25.14 13.23
C GLU A 637 14.27 -23.68 13.58
N PHE A 638 13.07 -23.38 14.05
CA PHE A 638 12.70 -22.03 14.47
C PHE A 638 13.60 -21.51 15.59
N PHE A 639 13.80 -22.34 16.61
CA PHE A 639 14.61 -21.99 17.75
C PHE A 639 16.08 -21.96 17.31
N PHE A 640 16.67 -23.05 16.87
CA PHE A 640 18.13 -23.15 16.71
C PHE A 640 18.68 -22.41 15.49
N ASP A 641 17.87 -22.23 14.44
CA ASP A 641 18.37 -21.67 13.18
C ASP A 641 17.88 -20.25 12.92
N LEU A 642 16.61 -19.94 13.23
CA LEU A 642 16.05 -18.61 12.98
C LEU A 642 16.26 -17.65 14.15
N LYS A 643 16.18 -18.12 15.40
CA LYS A 643 16.30 -17.26 16.59
C LYS A 643 17.73 -17.09 17.12
N SER A 644 18.65 -18.03 16.86
CA SER A 644 19.96 -18.07 17.54
C SER A 644 20.81 -16.80 17.37
N ASN A 645 20.80 -16.16 16.20
CA ASN A 645 21.65 -14.98 15.94
C ASN A 645 21.06 -13.64 16.35
N ILE A 646 19.73 -13.52 16.47
CA ILE A 646 19.05 -12.26 16.79
C ILE A 646 19.08 -11.96 18.30
N PHE A 647 19.16 -13.00 19.14
CA PHE A 647 19.16 -12.90 20.60
C PHE A 647 20.57 -13.00 21.24
N LEU A 648 21.65 -12.98 20.43
CA LEU A 648 23.01 -12.86 20.96
C LEU A 648 23.23 -11.45 21.51
N ARG A 649 23.93 -11.37 22.65
CA ARG A 649 24.19 -10.15 23.44
C ARG A 649 24.82 -9.01 22.62
N GLU A 650 25.43 -9.32 21.49
CA GLU A 650 26.10 -8.39 20.56
C GLU A 650 25.13 -7.64 19.63
N ASN A 651 23.82 -7.96 19.64
CA ASN A 651 22.80 -7.44 18.72
C ASN A 651 21.68 -6.62 19.41
N GLN A 652 21.96 -6.00 20.57
CA GLN A 652 20.98 -5.25 21.36
C GLN A 652 20.26 -4.15 20.54
N ASP A 653 20.97 -3.41 19.68
CA ASP A 653 20.38 -2.37 18.82
C ASP A 653 19.43 -2.93 17.76
N ASN A 654 19.70 -4.15 17.27
CA ASN A 654 18.82 -4.86 16.33
C ASN A 654 17.53 -5.31 17.02
N LEU A 655 17.60 -5.73 18.29
CA LEU A 655 16.43 -6.06 19.10
C LEU A 655 15.59 -4.81 19.40
N LEU A 656 16.21 -3.69 19.78
CA LEU A 656 15.53 -2.41 20.00
C LEU A 656 14.83 -1.92 18.73
N THR A 657 15.48 -2.05 17.57
CA THR A 657 14.88 -1.75 16.27
C THR A 657 13.73 -2.71 15.92
N LEU A 658 13.83 -3.99 16.28
CA LEU A 658 12.81 -5.02 16.01
C LEU A 658 11.54 -4.85 16.87
N PHE A 659 11.67 -4.27 18.07
CA PHE A 659 10.63 -4.26 19.12
C PHE A 659 10.18 -2.86 19.58
N SER A 660 10.59 -1.79 18.89
CA SER A 660 10.24 -0.39 19.20
C SER A 660 8.73 -0.05 19.23
N GLU A 661 7.83 -0.97 18.89
CA GLU A 661 6.38 -0.80 19.00
C GLU A 661 5.75 -1.71 20.09
N GLN A 662 5.28 -1.09 21.18
CA GLN A 662 4.70 -1.73 22.38
C GLN A 662 3.59 -2.78 22.10
N ILE A 663 2.76 -2.55 21.08
CA ILE A 663 1.62 -3.44 20.72
C ILE A 663 2.10 -4.72 20.02
N GLN A 664 3.23 -4.66 19.32
CA GLN A 664 3.85 -5.83 18.68
C GLN A 664 4.58 -6.68 19.71
N PHE A 665 5.15 -6.05 20.74
CA PHE A 665 5.91 -6.69 21.80
C PHE A 665 5.07 -7.61 22.69
N SER A 666 3.98 -7.11 23.27
CA SER A 666 3.08 -7.90 24.13
C SER A 666 2.47 -9.11 23.41
N ASN A 667 2.18 -8.93 22.12
CA ASN A 667 1.72 -10.00 21.23
C ASN A 667 2.80 -11.03 20.90
N PHE A 668 4.03 -10.58 20.64
CA PHE A 668 5.19 -11.46 20.43
C PHE A 668 5.52 -12.23 21.70
N LEU A 669 5.43 -11.60 22.86
CA LEU A 669 5.77 -12.18 24.14
C LEU A 669 4.76 -13.27 24.54
N ASN A 670 3.46 -13.04 24.36
CA ASN A 670 2.45 -14.08 24.51
C ASN A 670 2.65 -15.26 23.52
N GLN A 671 3.16 -14.99 22.31
CA GLN A 671 3.46 -16.06 21.34
C GLN A 671 4.74 -16.81 21.70
N ALA A 672 5.78 -16.10 22.14
CA ALA A 672 7.04 -16.66 22.59
C ALA A 672 6.85 -17.50 23.87
N GLU A 673 6.02 -17.04 24.80
CA GLU A 673 5.62 -17.76 26.01
C GLU A 673 4.84 -19.03 25.65
N ASN A 674 3.85 -18.95 24.75
CA ASN A 674 3.12 -20.14 24.30
C ASN A 674 4.01 -21.13 23.54
N LEU A 675 4.92 -20.64 22.69
CA LEU A 675 5.89 -21.45 21.96
C LEU A 675 6.90 -22.10 22.89
N PHE A 676 7.35 -21.37 23.91
CA PHE A 676 8.25 -21.86 24.94
C PHE A 676 7.55 -22.92 25.81
N ASN A 677 6.33 -22.67 26.26
CA ASN A 677 5.52 -23.64 27.00
C ASN A 677 5.22 -24.88 26.16
N LEU A 678 4.97 -24.74 24.85
CA LEU A 678 4.81 -25.86 23.93
C LEU A 678 6.11 -26.63 23.70
N ALA A 679 7.25 -25.95 23.58
CA ALA A 679 8.55 -26.60 23.40
C ALA A 679 8.99 -27.32 24.68
N VAL A 680 8.86 -26.69 25.84
CA VAL A 680 9.10 -27.32 27.14
C VAL A 680 8.13 -28.45 27.38
N ASN A 681 6.82 -28.26 27.14
CA ASN A 681 5.87 -29.37 27.28
C ASN A 681 6.12 -30.48 26.26
N ALA A 682 6.51 -30.18 25.02
CA ALA A 682 6.82 -31.22 24.03
C ALA A 682 8.09 -31.97 24.42
N VAL A 683 9.15 -31.27 24.82
CA VAL A 683 10.41 -31.84 25.31
C VAL A 683 10.18 -32.67 26.58
N ILE A 684 9.48 -32.14 27.57
CA ILE A 684 9.13 -32.84 28.81
C ILE A 684 8.22 -34.03 28.50
N THR A 685 7.19 -33.87 27.67
CA THR A 685 6.25 -34.95 27.35
C THR A 685 6.94 -36.06 26.56
N LEU A 686 7.75 -35.76 25.54
CA LEU A 686 8.49 -36.78 24.78
C LEU A 686 9.54 -37.54 25.61
N ILE A 687 10.12 -36.88 26.61
CA ILE A 687 11.16 -37.49 27.44
C ILE A 687 10.54 -38.29 28.60
N ILE A 688 9.43 -37.80 29.18
CA ILE A 688 8.74 -38.47 30.29
C ILE A 688 7.83 -39.60 29.80
N SER A 689 7.24 -39.50 28.60
CA SER A 689 6.23 -40.47 28.16
C SER A 689 6.78 -41.79 27.62
N ASN A 690 8.10 -41.95 27.42
CA ASN A 690 8.62 -43.13 26.72
C ASN A 690 9.85 -43.85 27.29
N HIS A 691 10.49 -43.41 28.37
CA HIS A 691 11.71 -44.09 28.83
C HIS A 691 11.79 -44.23 30.36
N GLN A 692 11.48 -45.44 30.87
CA GLN A 692 11.81 -45.83 32.25
C GLN A 692 13.32 -46.05 32.46
N ASN A 693 14.13 -46.10 31.40
CA ASN A 693 15.57 -46.37 31.44
C ASN A 693 16.39 -45.43 30.53
N LEU A 694 16.45 -44.13 30.85
CA LEU A 694 17.35 -43.22 30.14
C LEU A 694 18.82 -43.46 30.53
N PRO A 695 19.78 -43.43 29.60
CA PRO A 695 21.22 -43.36 29.89
C PRO A 695 21.59 -42.23 30.87
N LYS A 696 22.63 -42.43 31.66
CA LYS A 696 23.04 -41.50 32.75
C LYS A 696 23.30 -40.06 32.28
N HIS A 697 23.85 -39.87 31.07
CA HIS A 697 24.10 -38.54 30.51
C HIS A 697 22.80 -37.80 30.18
N GLN A 698 21.81 -38.49 29.60
CA GLN A 698 20.46 -37.98 29.33
C GLN A 698 19.70 -37.64 30.60
N GLN A 699 19.79 -38.48 31.64
CA GLN A 699 19.21 -38.18 32.95
C GLN A 699 19.83 -36.93 33.59
N THR A 700 21.14 -36.74 33.44
CA THR A 700 21.87 -35.59 34.01
C THR A 700 21.51 -34.31 33.26
N ALA A 701 21.48 -34.35 31.92
CA ALA A 701 21.04 -33.23 31.09
C ALA A 701 19.60 -32.82 31.45
N LEU A 702 18.70 -33.79 31.64
CA LEU A 702 17.30 -33.54 31.99
C LEU A 702 17.14 -32.89 33.37
N LYS A 703 17.86 -33.38 34.38
CA LYS A 703 17.85 -32.75 35.71
C LYS A 703 18.37 -31.31 35.67
N GLN A 704 19.47 -31.08 34.94
CA GLN A 704 20.05 -29.76 34.79
C GLN A 704 19.07 -28.80 34.10
N PHE A 705 18.46 -29.23 32.99
CA PHE A 705 17.48 -28.43 32.27
C PHE A 705 16.23 -28.13 33.08
N ASN A 706 15.70 -29.11 33.82
CA ASN A 706 14.55 -28.88 34.71
C ASN A 706 14.88 -27.80 35.76
N SER A 707 16.07 -27.86 36.37
CA SER A 707 16.47 -26.86 37.37
C SER A 707 16.65 -25.46 36.77
N GLU A 708 17.32 -25.34 35.61
CA GLU A 708 17.54 -24.06 34.94
C GLU A 708 16.23 -23.48 34.40
N SER A 709 15.37 -24.32 33.82
CA SER A 709 14.10 -23.88 33.24
C SER A 709 13.11 -23.41 34.29
N LEU A 710 12.99 -24.10 35.43
CA LEU A 710 12.12 -23.68 36.53
C LEU A 710 12.56 -22.32 37.10
N LEU A 711 13.86 -22.15 37.36
CA LEU A 711 14.42 -20.89 37.86
C LEU A 711 14.16 -19.73 36.89
N LEU A 712 14.43 -19.93 35.61
CA LEU A 712 14.24 -18.88 34.61
C LEU A 712 12.75 -18.61 34.33
N LEU A 713 11.88 -19.62 34.43
CA LEU A 713 10.42 -19.46 34.33
C LEU A 713 9.89 -18.58 35.47
N ASP A 714 10.35 -18.83 36.70
CA ASP A 714 9.93 -18.05 37.86
C ASP A 714 10.44 -16.60 37.78
N LEU A 715 11.67 -16.39 37.31
CA LEU A 715 12.19 -15.05 37.02
C LEU A 715 11.37 -14.36 35.93
N THR A 716 11.13 -15.01 34.80
CA THR A 716 10.35 -14.45 33.68
C THR A 716 8.93 -14.08 34.11
N ARG A 717 8.27 -14.93 34.91
CA ARG A 717 6.93 -14.65 35.47
C ARG A 717 6.93 -13.44 36.40
N THR A 718 7.97 -13.30 37.22
CA THR A 718 8.13 -12.17 38.15
C THR A 718 8.24 -10.86 37.36
N TYR A 719 9.18 -10.76 36.42
CA TYR A 719 9.34 -9.57 35.58
C TYR A 719 8.10 -9.26 34.74
N LEU A 720 7.40 -10.28 34.24
CA LEU A 720 6.14 -10.10 33.51
C LEU A 720 5.01 -9.57 34.38
N SER A 721 4.93 -10.02 35.63
CA SER A 721 3.94 -9.54 36.58
C SER A 721 4.18 -8.07 36.94
N GLU A 722 5.45 -7.66 37.03
CA GLU A 722 5.86 -6.28 37.29
C GLU A 722 5.60 -5.37 36.08
N LEU A 723 5.91 -5.81 34.86
CA LEU A 723 5.59 -5.11 33.60
C LEU A 723 4.09 -4.85 33.41
N ARG A 724 3.24 -5.74 33.96
CA ARG A 724 1.77 -5.61 33.94
C ARG A 724 1.23 -4.73 35.06
N SER A 725 2.06 -4.33 36.02
CA SER A 725 1.67 -3.47 37.13
C SER A 725 1.87 -2.00 36.80
N ASP A 726 0.88 -1.16 37.09
CA ASP A 726 0.90 0.28 36.79
C ASP A 726 1.68 1.11 37.84
N LYS A 727 2.51 0.46 38.66
CA LYS A 727 3.27 1.13 39.73
C LYS A 727 4.46 1.87 39.12
N GLY A 728 4.33 3.20 39.04
CA GLY A 728 5.21 4.09 38.28
C GLY A 728 6.61 4.33 38.86
N SER A 729 7.42 3.29 39.07
CA SER A 729 8.80 3.49 39.57
C SER A 729 9.89 2.64 38.92
N ILE A 730 9.66 2.01 37.77
CA ILE A 730 10.72 1.21 37.11
C ILE A 730 10.81 1.57 35.64
N ASP A 731 12.04 1.71 35.15
CA ASP A 731 12.38 1.91 33.75
C ASP A 731 11.86 0.74 32.91
N LYS A 732 10.71 0.97 32.26
CA LYS A 732 9.98 -0.03 31.48
C LYS A 732 10.82 -0.55 30.31
N GLU A 733 11.80 0.22 29.83
CA GLU A 733 12.71 -0.19 28.75
C GLU A 733 13.76 -1.18 29.26
N GLN A 734 14.36 -0.92 30.43
CA GLN A 734 15.30 -1.85 31.07
C GLN A 734 14.62 -3.17 31.46
N GLN A 735 13.41 -3.13 32.04
CA GLN A 735 12.64 -4.35 32.34
C GLN A 735 12.26 -5.14 31.08
N LEU A 736 12.02 -4.45 29.98
CA LEU A 736 11.75 -5.05 28.68
C LEU A 736 12.99 -5.74 28.12
N ILE A 737 14.16 -5.10 28.24
CA ILE A 737 15.46 -5.69 27.91
C ILE A 737 15.73 -6.93 28.78
N ASP A 738 15.50 -6.86 30.08
CA ASP A 738 15.73 -7.96 31.02
C ASP A 738 14.77 -9.13 30.74
N THR A 739 13.50 -8.85 30.43
CA THR A 739 12.53 -9.89 30.04
C THR A 739 12.92 -10.58 28.72
N ILE A 740 13.38 -9.82 27.72
CA ILE A 740 13.93 -10.38 26.48
C ILE A 740 15.17 -11.22 26.78
N TYR A 741 16.05 -10.74 27.66
CA TYR A 741 17.25 -11.45 28.09
C TYR A 741 16.92 -12.78 28.77
N PHE A 742 15.97 -12.82 29.70
CA PHE A 742 15.57 -14.07 30.39
C PHE A 742 14.88 -15.07 29.46
N ILE A 743 14.01 -14.60 28.55
CA ILE A 743 13.42 -15.45 27.50
C ILE A 743 14.53 -16.02 26.59
N SER A 744 15.54 -15.20 26.29
CA SER A 744 16.71 -15.62 25.50
C SER A 744 17.57 -16.63 26.26
N GLN A 745 17.77 -16.47 27.58
CA GLN A 745 18.48 -17.42 28.42
C GLN A 745 17.74 -18.76 28.53
N LEU A 746 16.41 -18.75 28.68
CA LEU A 746 15.58 -19.97 28.63
C LEU A 746 15.74 -20.72 27.30
N TYR A 747 15.79 -19.96 26.23
CA TYR A 747 16.05 -20.46 24.90
C TYR A 747 17.47 -21.07 24.80
N PHE A 748 18.53 -20.41 25.29
CA PHE A 748 19.88 -20.97 25.33
C PHE A 748 20.00 -22.20 26.23
N SER A 749 19.39 -22.21 27.41
CA SER A 749 19.33 -23.40 28.28
C SER A 749 18.62 -24.58 27.59
N SER A 750 17.60 -24.31 26.78
CA SER A 750 16.92 -25.34 25.96
C SER A 750 17.85 -25.89 24.86
N ILE A 751 18.68 -25.04 24.26
CA ILE A 751 19.70 -25.44 23.28
C ILE A 751 20.76 -26.33 23.93
N VAL A 752 21.34 -25.86 25.04
CA VAL A 752 22.37 -26.58 25.79
C VAL A 752 21.84 -27.93 26.26
N PHE A 753 20.60 -27.96 26.73
CA PHE A 753 19.92 -29.18 27.12
C PHE A 753 19.80 -30.17 25.96
N LEU A 754 19.22 -29.76 24.82
CA LEU A 754 19.00 -30.65 23.68
C LEU A 754 20.34 -31.17 23.12
N ASN A 755 21.38 -30.33 23.06
CA ASN A 755 22.72 -30.74 22.66
C ASN A 755 23.32 -31.79 23.61
N LYS A 756 23.19 -31.60 24.93
CA LYS A 756 23.66 -32.56 25.94
C LYS A 756 22.82 -33.83 26.00
N PHE A 757 21.51 -33.73 25.76
CA PHE A 757 20.57 -34.85 25.84
C PHE A 757 20.71 -35.79 24.63
N TYR A 758 20.84 -35.24 23.42
CA TYR A 758 21.08 -36.03 22.21
C TYR A 758 22.56 -36.25 21.89
N ASN A 759 23.47 -35.72 22.72
CA ASN A 759 24.92 -35.84 22.56
C ASN A 759 25.44 -35.32 21.21
N LEU A 760 24.80 -34.27 20.69
CA LEU A 760 25.02 -33.71 19.34
C LEU A 760 26.40 -33.06 19.13
N GLN A 761 27.18 -32.87 20.21
CA GLN A 761 28.58 -32.41 20.12
C GLN A 761 29.56 -33.55 19.81
N GLU A 762 29.27 -34.80 20.18
CA GLU A 762 30.13 -35.96 19.84
C GLU A 762 29.94 -36.44 18.40
N GLU A 763 28.77 -36.22 17.78
CA GLU A 763 28.56 -36.57 16.38
C GLU A 763 29.40 -35.71 15.42
N GLN A 764 29.67 -34.44 15.73
CA GLN A 764 30.58 -33.62 14.92
C GLN A 764 32.05 -34.08 15.00
N THR A 765 32.44 -34.85 16.01
CA THR A 765 33.79 -35.43 16.13
C THR A 765 33.88 -36.86 15.59
N ARG A 766 32.76 -37.55 15.41
CA ARG A 766 32.69 -38.88 14.75
C ARG A 766 32.37 -38.81 13.26
N TRP A 767 31.91 -37.66 12.74
CA TRP A 767 31.64 -37.40 11.32
C TRP A 767 32.74 -36.56 10.62
N LYS A 768 33.91 -36.39 11.23
CA LYS A 768 35.17 -36.08 10.56
C LYS A 768 36.02 -37.34 10.54
#